data_AF-A0A0M0BE48-F1
#
_entry.id   AF-A0A0M0BE48-F1
#
_cell.length_a   1.000
_cell.length_b   1.000
_cell.length_c   1.000
_cell.angle_alpha   90.00
_cell.angle_beta   90.00
_cell.angle_gamma   90.00
#
_symmetry.space_group_name_H-M   'P 1'
#
loop_
_entity.id
_entity.type
_entity.pdbx_description
1 polymer ?
#
loop_
_entity_poly.entity_id
_entity_poly.type
_entity_poly.pdbx_seq_one_letter_code
_entity_poly.pdbx_strand_id
1 'polypeptide(L)'
;MKKKTEGRSMEVQVEKERTEFKTLMIQNPNYFGNLPKSPFKTVKKIVGNTTYEELTCIGFNPNLNMLEATVHVKLPIGYGGNLCKAGTTEYVRFFIDYGDGWEDAGLVAFNVHDVPNANDCAGKPNKPLAYVVTLPIEPTQDYCGNPVLPKVRAILSWEATPPDDDPDWPMVWGNTLERRIQIKPRLWLLADVVKVLGVILKQEVKLPPIFEEVEPCPIPQPEPPPLTVPELVQLYAAPAGAKTRREKIAVEPHRFGFNEIQAQLTMGAVNPQMVAEMIAQWDAVGLDWSAAVEALQATSGNVSYEEVKCLGLDNNREWLVATFHVKKPCGYSGNLCTKGSKEYVAFWADWDDTCEWTYLDTVEVPVHDIASIPADGLHYTAILPVNLHPHRQPCNKPKTARVRAVLSWNTPPSTTDPNAVPYWGNRLDAHVQIKPGTPWEPKARISILGGIGIADIQTAGNGMTKPQAKFAEWGTYADPWGTHMRECPFGGLVTVHAPPNVGDKYGIEVRAFGSVGPPTKITTQIWVVDKDGHGSYHTADPVTGLFDYLDVTQNVLNKLAQWSTSGDGLWEIRLRRYNGAGVWLDDTPWYRIRLDNTAPTAQITIDGGACDTYAPGAKITGKFVARDLHFGHFTLDTLPASMSPPSPTTGTPPVSSGNSQTAVAGNTWELNTATMKPCGYVVRVRVWDRTIRHSALGHHNYNVDDKGFCLLEEV
;
A
#
# COMPACT_ATOMS: atom_id res chain seq x y z
N MET A 1 -59.26 -19.69 8.58
CA MET A 1 -57.92 -20.22 8.90
C MET A 1 -57.01 -20.05 7.69
N LYS A 2 -56.21 -18.97 7.63
CA LYS A 2 -55.16 -18.81 6.62
C LYS A 2 -53.81 -19.04 7.33
N LYS A 3 -53.11 -20.11 6.95
CA LYS A 3 -51.76 -20.42 7.41
C LYS A 3 -50.81 -19.30 6.97
N LYS A 4 -50.18 -18.64 7.93
CA LYS A 4 -48.95 -17.86 7.71
C LYS A 4 -47.86 -18.85 7.30
N THR A 5 -47.33 -18.67 6.10
CA THR A 5 -46.10 -19.33 5.69
C THR A 5 -44.96 -18.49 6.25
N GLU A 6 -44.37 -18.94 7.35
CA GLU A 6 -43.11 -18.40 7.86
C GLU A 6 -42.01 -18.66 6.83
N GLY A 7 -41.40 -17.59 6.33
CA GLY A 7 -40.19 -17.67 5.51
C GLY A 7 -39.06 -18.22 6.35
N ARG A 8 -38.71 -19.49 6.13
CA ARG A 8 -37.52 -20.13 6.72
C ARG A 8 -36.29 -19.42 6.16
N SER A 9 -35.57 -18.64 6.98
CA SER A 9 -34.23 -18.17 6.63
C SER A 9 -33.35 -19.39 6.42
N MET A 10 -32.81 -19.58 5.22
CA MET A 10 -31.79 -20.60 5.00
C MET A 10 -30.58 -20.22 5.84
N GLU A 11 -30.28 -21.04 6.85
CA GLU A 11 -29.09 -20.92 7.67
C GLU A 11 -27.89 -21.19 6.75
N VAL A 12 -27.00 -20.20 6.59
CA VAL A 12 -25.77 -20.37 5.81
C VAL A 12 -24.96 -21.48 6.48
N GLN A 13 -24.63 -22.55 5.76
CA GLN A 13 -23.75 -23.62 6.23
C GLN A 13 -22.39 -23.44 5.58
N VAL A 14 -21.32 -23.39 6.39
CA VAL A 14 -19.94 -23.31 5.90
C VAL A 14 -19.51 -24.69 5.43
N GLU A 15 -19.03 -24.81 4.20
CA GLU A 15 -18.57 -26.09 3.65
C GLU A 15 -17.31 -26.62 4.35
N LYS A 16 -17.18 -27.96 4.36
CA LYS A 16 -16.02 -28.66 4.91
C LYS A 16 -14.70 -28.13 4.36
N GLU A 17 -14.66 -27.84 3.06
CA GLU A 17 -13.46 -27.34 2.39
C GLU A 17 -12.99 -25.99 2.90
N ARG A 18 -13.91 -25.17 3.42
CA ARG A 18 -13.60 -23.91 4.09
C ARG A 18 -13.23 -24.16 5.55
N THR A 19 -13.99 -24.94 6.31
CA THR A 19 -13.71 -25.15 7.74
C THR A 19 -12.44 -25.95 8.03
N GLU A 20 -12.11 -26.94 7.18
CA GLU A 20 -10.98 -27.85 7.37
C GLU A 20 -9.82 -27.57 6.41
N PHE A 21 -9.78 -26.39 5.79
CA PHE A 21 -8.85 -26.04 4.70
C PHE A 21 -7.39 -26.42 4.98
N LYS A 22 -6.83 -25.99 6.12
CA LYS A 22 -5.45 -26.29 6.53
C LYS A 22 -5.21 -27.80 6.66
N THR A 23 -6.15 -28.52 7.28
CA THR A 23 -6.07 -29.96 7.47
C THR A 23 -6.08 -30.70 6.13
N LEU A 24 -6.95 -30.29 5.20
CA LEU A 24 -7.05 -30.89 3.86
C LEU A 24 -5.77 -30.65 3.04
N MET A 25 -5.19 -29.45 3.12
CA MET A 25 -3.91 -29.12 2.47
C MET A 25 -2.73 -29.91 3.06
N ILE A 26 -2.69 -30.13 4.37
CA ILE A 26 -1.65 -30.95 5.01
C ILE A 26 -1.79 -32.43 4.63
N GLN A 27 -3.02 -32.95 4.52
CA GLN A 27 -3.28 -34.33 4.11
C GLN A 27 -2.89 -34.57 2.64
N ASN A 28 -3.16 -33.60 1.77
CA ASN A 28 -2.78 -33.64 0.37
C ASN A 28 -2.50 -32.21 -0.14
N PRO A 29 -1.24 -31.86 -0.43
CA PRO A 29 -0.89 -30.52 -0.91
C PRO A 29 -1.62 -30.10 -2.20
N ASN A 30 -2.08 -31.06 -3.03
CA ASN A 30 -2.87 -30.78 -4.23
C ASN A 30 -4.36 -31.13 -4.06
N TYR A 31 -4.88 -31.15 -2.84
CA TYR A 31 -6.28 -31.52 -2.56
C TYR A 31 -7.25 -30.75 -3.48
N PHE A 32 -7.04 -29.44 -3.61
CA PHE A 32 -7.89 -28.53 -4.38
C PHE A 32 -7.55 -28.41 -5.87
N GLY A 33 -6.51 -29.10 -6.34
CA GLY A 33 -6.09 -29.05 -7.74
C GLY A 33 -5.44 -27.73 -8.15
N ASN A 34 -4.92 -26.99 -7.17
CA ASN A 34 -4.31 -25.68 -7.33
C ASN A 34 -2.77 -25.75 -7.40
N LEU A 35 -2.18 -26.95 -7.54
CA LEU A 35 -0.75 -27.11 -7.79
C LEU A 35 -0.56 -27.85 -9.12
N PRO A 36 -0.41 -27.14 -10.26
CA PRO A 36 -0.42 -27.75 -11.60
C PRO A 36 0.66 -28.80 -11.83
N LYS A 37 1.82 -28.65 -11.18
CA LYS A 37 3.00 -29.53 -11.31
C LYS A 37 3.14 -30.51 -10.14
N SER A 38 2.09 -30.71 -9.34
CA SER A 38 2.18 -31.54 -8.13
C SER A 38 2.16 -33.04 -8.44
N PRO A 39 2.99 -33.85 -7.75
CA PRO A 39 2.91 -35.32 -7.84
C PRO A 39 1.66 -35.89 -7.15
N PHE A 40 0.98 -35.10 -6.31
CA PHE A 40 -0.23 -35.53 -5.62
C PHE A 40 -1.46 -35.38 -6.53
N LYS A 41 -2.34 -36.38 -6.52
CA LYS A 41 -3.60 -36.32 -7.29
C LYS A 41 -4.59 -35.34 -6.64
N THR A 42 -5.30 -34.60 -7.48
CA THR A 42 -6.41 -33.75 -7.04
C THR A 42 -7.54 -34.58 -6.44
N VAL A 43 -8.14 -34.09 -5.34
CA VAL A 43 -9.27 -34.74 -4.67
C VAL A 43 -10.57 -34.01 -4.99
N LYS A 44 -10.64 -32.69 -4.81
CA LYS A 44 -11.81 -31.87 -5.12
C LYS A 44 -11.37 -30.52 -5.68
N LYS A 45 -11.50 -30.34 -6.99
CA LYS A 45 -11.04 -29.12 -7.66
C LYS A 45 -11.81 -27.88 -7.20
N ILE A 46 -11.12 -26.92 -6.57
CA ILE A 46 -11.64 -25.59 -6.22
C ILE A 46 -10.50 -24.61 -6.48
N VAL A 47 -10.70 -23.68 -7.40
CA VAL A 47 -9.73 -22.64 -7.77
C VAL A 47 -10.51 -21.36 -8.06
N GLY A 48 -10.05 -20.24 -7.49
CA GLY A 48 -10.64 -18.92 -7.72
C GLY A 48 -12.07 -18.77 -7.18
N ASN A 49 -12.41 -19.41 -6.07
CA ASN A 49 -13.76 -19.33 -5.53
C ASN A 49 -13.99 -18.03 -4.73
N THR A 50 -14.89 -17.18 -5.21
CA THR A 50 -15.21 -15.86 -4.64
C THR A 50 -16.51 -15.82 -3.83
N THR A 51 -16.99 -16.98 -3.36
CA THR A 51 -18.25 -17.09 -2.59
C THR A 51 -18.19 -16.29 -1.29
N TYR A 52 -17.06 -16.33 -0.58
CA TYR A 52 -16.86 -15.66 0.71
C TYR A 52 -16.27 -14.26 0.55
N GLU A 53 -15.20 -14.14 -0.23
CA GLU A 53 -14.50 -12.88 -0.46
C GLU A 53 -14.19 -12.69 -1.94
N GLU A 54 -14.16 -11.43 -2.37
CA GLU A 54 -13.81 -11.06 -3.74
C GLU A 54 -13.02 -9.77 -3.77
N LEU A 55 -11.90 -9.79 -4.48
CA LEU A 55 -11.16 -8.62 -4.90
C LEU A 55 -11.95 -7.92 -6.01
N THR A 56 -12.32 -6.66 -5.81
CA THR A 56 -13.22 -5.93 -6.72
C THR A 56 -12.57 -4.74 -7.42
N CYS A 57 -11.61 -4.09 -6.75
CA CYS A 57 -10.84 -2.99 -7.32
C CYS A 57 -9.37 -3.08 -6.96
N ILE A 58 -8.55 -2.53 -7.86
CA ILE A 58 -7.16 -2.14 -7.62
C ILE A 58 -7.06 -0.68 -8.08
N GLY A 59 -6.33 0.15 -7.35
CA GLY A 59 -5.96 1.49 -7.80
C GLY A 59 -4.61 1.90 -7.23
N PHE A 60 -4.21 3.12 -7.56
CA PHE A 60 -2.96 3.70 -7.09
C PHE A 60 -3.13 5.16 -6.72
N ASN A 61 -2.55 5.57 -5.60
CA ASN A 61 -2.43 6.97 -5.23
C ASN A 61 -1.08 7.53 -5.68
N PRO A 62 -1.04 8.40 -6.71
CA PRO A 62 0.22 8.92 -7.26
C PRO A 62 0.95 9.90 -6.34
N ASN A 63 0.27 10.52 -5.38
CA ASN A 63 0.92 11.44 -4.44
C ASN A 63 1.58 10.71 -3.27
N LEU A 64 1.00 9.59 -2.85
CA LEU A 64 1.48 8.79 -1.72
C LEU A 64 2.30 7.57 -2.13
N ASN A 65 2.36 7.25 -3.43
CA ASN A 65 2.97 6.04 -3.99
C ASN A 65 2.43 4.76 -3.36
N MET A 66 1.10 4.65 -3.25
CA MET A 66 0.43 3.53 -2.61
C MET A 66 -0.45 2.78 -3.60
N LEU A 67 -0.33 1.45 -3.59
CA LEU A 67 -1.26 0.54 -4.22
C LEU A 67 -2.35 0.18 -3.23
N GLU A 68 -3.60 0.19 -3.68
CA GLU A 68 -4.74 -0.22 -2.86
C GLU A 68 -5.58 -1.27 -3.57
N ALA A 69 -6.16 -2.17 -2.79
CA ALA A 69 -7.15 -3.09 -3.29
C ALA A 69 -8.36 -3.19 -2.37
N THR A 70 -9.55 -3.19 -2.97
CA THR A 70 -10.83 -3.33 -2.25
C THR A 70 -11.29 -4.79 -2.29
N VAL A 71 -11.55 -5.35 -1.11
CA VAL A 71 -12.05 -6.71 -0.91
C VAL A 71 -13.45 -6.66 -0.31
N HIS A 72 -14.40 -7.30 -0.98
CA HIS A 72 -15.76 -7.46 -0.49
C HIS A 72 -15.88 -8.78 0.28
N VAL A 73 -16.24 -8.69 1.56
CA VAL A 73 -16.58 -9.82 2.42
C VAL A 73 -18.10 -10.01 2.38
N LYS A 74 -18.55 -11.12 1.80
CA LYS A 74 -19.94 -11.31 1.35
C LYS A 74 -20.81 -12.06 2.35
N LEU A 75 -20.25 -12.99 3.11
CA LEU A 75 -20.99 -13.87 4.00
C LEU A 75 -20.90 -13.42 5.47
N PRO A 76 -21.87 -13.81 6.32
CA PRO A 76 -21.83 -13.47 7.74
C PRO A 76 -20.96 -14.40 8.59
N ILE A 77 -20.61 -15.58 8.06
CA ILE A 77 -19.85 -16.62 8.75
C ILE A 77 -18.84 -17.29 7.80
N GLY A 78 -17.85 -17.98 8.36
CA GLY A 78 -16.81 -18.69 7.60
C GLY A 78 -15.40 -18.08 7.76
N TYR A 79 -15.25 -17.21 8.76
CA TYR A 79 -14.05 -16.40 9.00
C TYR A 79 -13.50 -16.63 10.42
N GLY A 80 -13.51 -17.89 10.90
CA GLY A 80 -12.79 -18.26 12.13
C GLY A 80 -13.39 -17.74 13.45
N GLY A 81 -14.65 -17.30 13.45
CA GLY A 81 -15.38 -16.85 14.64
C GLY A 81 -15.68 -15.35 14.65
N ASN A 82 -16.41 -14.89 15.67
CA ASN A 82 -16.74 -13.48 15.86
C ASN A 82 -15.50 -12.62 16.18
N LEU A 83 -15.67 -11.29 16.23
CA LEU A 83 -14.62 -10.31 16.51
C LEU A 83 -13.85 -10.49 17.84
N CYS A 84 -14.29 -11.37 18.75
CA CYS A 84 -13.56 -11.73 19.97
C CYS A 84 -12.71 -13.02 19.81
N LYS A 85 -12.67 -13.59 18.61
CA LYS A 85 -11.86 -14.76 18.25
C LYS A 85 -10.68 -14.32 17.37
N ALA A 86 -9.92 -15.30 16.87
CA ALA A 86 -8.75 -15.01 16.04
C ALA A 86 -9.10 -14.54 14.62
N GLY A 87 -10.33 -14.82 14.15
CA GLY A 87 -10.72 -14.52 12.79
C GLY A 87 -10.00 -15.41 11.76
N THR A 88 -10.05 -15.02 10.50
CA THR A 88 -9.19 -15.54 9.43
C THR A 88 -8.31 -14.45 8.85
N THR A 89 -7.24 -14.83 8.15
CA THR A 89 -6.36 -13.88 7.46
C THR A 89 -6.55 -13.96 5.95
N GLU A 90 -6.78 -12.80 5.36
CA GLU A 90 -6.93 -12.58 3.94
C GLU A 90 -5.68 -11.86 3.45
N TYR A 91 -4.99 -12.47 2.49
CA TYR A 91 -3.76 -11.98 1.91
C TYR A 91 -4.03 -11.35 0.55
N VAL A 92 -3.39 -10.23 0.27
CA VAL A 92 -3.33 -9.64 -1.06
C VAL A 92 -1.86 -9.42 -1.41
N ARG A 93 -1.40 -10.10 -2.46
CA ARG A 93 -0.06 -9.88 -3.02
C ARG A 93 -0.19 -9.08 -4.31
N PHE A 94 0.67 -8.08 -4.48
CA PHE A 94 0.73 -7.24 -5.66
C PHE A 94 1.95 -7.60 -6.52
N PHE A 95 1.76 -7.61 -7.82
CA PHE A 95 2.81 -7.66 -8.83
C PHE A 95 2.69 -6.45 -9.75
N ILE A 96 3.81 -5.93 -10.23
CA ILE A 96 3.87 -4.80 -11.18
C ILE A 96 4.65 -5.23 -12.42
N ASP A 97 4.15 -4.89 -13.60
CA ASP A 97 4.81 -5.14 -14.88
C ASP A 97 4.97 -3.82 -15.65
N TYR A 98 6.23 -3.39 -15.80
CA TYR A 98 6.63 -2.20 -16.54
C TYR A 98 6.88 -2.47 -18.04
N GLY A 99 6.82 -3.73 -18.48
CA GLY A 99 7.03 -4.16 -19.87
C GLY A 99 7.92 -5.40 -20.03
N ASP A 100 8.72 -5.74 -19.02
CA ASP A 100 9.70 -6.83 -19.05
C ASP A 100 9.26 -8.07 -18.25
N GLY A 101 8.03 -8.06 -17.71
CA GLY A 101 7.48 -9.15 -16.90
C GLY A 101 7.02 -8.67 -15.53
N TRP A 102 6.42 -9.59 -14.77
CA TRP A 102 5.91 -9.31 -13.43
C TRP A 102 7.02 -9.31 -12.38
N GLU A 103 7.06 -8.26 -11.58
CA GLU A 103 7.89 -8.13 -10.39
C GLU A 103 6.99 -8.15 -9.14
N ASP A 104 7.40 -8.84 -8.08
CA ASP A 104 6.69 -8.79 -6.79
C ASP A 104 6.82 -7.38 -6.19
N ALA A 105 5.68 -6.72 -5.99
CA ALA A 105 5.64 -5.43 -5.31
C ALA A 105 5.48 -5.59 -3.80
N GLY A 106 4.92 -6.72 -3.35
CA GLY A 106 4.83 -7.06 -1.94
C GLY A 106 3.48 -7.62 -1.52
N LEU A 107 3.42 -7.98 -0.23
CA LEU A 107 2.29 -8.65 0.40
C LEU A 107 1.71 -7.79 1.51
N VAL A 108 0.39 -7.70 1.56
CA VAL A 108 -0.38 -7.14 2.67
C VAL A 108 -1.49 -8.09 3.08
N ALA A 109 -1.97 -7.93 4.31
CA ALA A 109 -3.03 -8.75 4.83
C ALA A 109 -3.94 -7.98 5.78
N PHE A 110 -5.11 -8.53 6.00
CA PHE A 110 -6.09 -8.05 6.97
C PHE A 110 -6.79 -9.25 7.60
N ASN A 111 -7.57 -8.98 8.64
CA ASN A 111 -8.18 -10.02 9.45
C ASN A 111 -9.70 -9.83 9.44
N VAL A 112 -10.40 -10.84 8.93
CA VAL A 112 -11.86 -10.87 8.83
C VAL A 112 -12.44 -11.78 9.91
N HIS A 113 -13.66 -11.49 10.31
CA HIS A 113 -14.40 -12.22 11.34
C HIS A 113 -15.86 -12.41 10.92
N ASP A 114 -16.53 -13.34 11.60
CA ASP A 114 -17.96 -13.56 11.46
C ASP A 114 -18.71 -12.32 12.00
N VAL A 115 -19.40 -11.61 11.09
CA VAL A 115 -20.26 -10.46 11.40
C VAL A 115 -21.67 -10.77 10.91
N PRO A 116 -22.65 -10.96 11.82
CA PRO A 116 -24.02 -11.30 11.46
C PRO A 116 -24.62 -10.36 10.41
N ASN A 117 -25.53 -10.90 9.59
CA ASN A 117 -26.33 -10.09 8.69
C ASN A 117 -27.21 -9.15 9.53
N ALA A 118 -27.21 -7.89 9.13
CA ALA A 118 -28.12 -6.88 9.64
C ALA A 118 -28.62 -6.03 8.46
N ASN A 119 -29.75 -5.37 8.65
CA ASN A 119 -30.13 -4.27 7.77
C ASN A 119 -29.65 -2.96 8.38
N ASP A 120 -29.26 -2.04 7.52
CA ASP A 120 -28.99 -0.67 7.91
C ASP A 120 -30.28 0.10 8.23
N CYS A 121 -30.14 1.34 8.68
CA CYS A 121 -31.29 2.22 9.00
C CYS A 121 -32.23 2.47 7.82
N ALA A 122 -31.77 2.27 6.58
CA ALA A 122 -32.56 2.41 5.36
C ALA A 122 -33.18 1.06 4.91
N GLY A 123 -33.03 0.00 5.71
CA GLY A 123 -33.52 -1.33 5.42
C GLY A 123 -32.69 -2.10 4.39
N LYS A 124 -31.49 -1.64 4.01
CA LYS A 124 -30.61 -2.34 3.08
C LYS A 124 -29.70 -3.33 3.82
N PRO A 125 -29.43 -4.52 3.28
CA PRO A 125 -28.48 -5.46 3.89
C PRO A 125 -27.09 -4.83 4.05
N ASN A 126 -26.43 -5.10 5.18
CA ASN A 126 -25.08 -4.60 5.51
C ASN A 126 -23.93 -5.38 4.87
N LYS A 127 -24.23 -6.22 3.87
CA LYS A 127 -23.26 -7.04 3.14
C LYS A 127 -23.31 -6.68 1.65
N PRO A 128 -22.16 -6.69 0.94
CA PRO A 128 -20.83 -7.02 1.46
C PRO A 128 -20.27 -5.93 2.38
N LEU A 129 -19.36 -6.33 3.29
CA LEU A 129 -18.49 -5.38 3.98
C LEU A 129 -17.26 -5.11 3.11
N ALA A 130 -16.94 -3.84 2.89
CA ALA A 130 -15.84 -3.41 2.04
C ALA A 130 -14.58 -3.09 2.86
N TYR A 131 -13.58 -3.95 2.71
CA TYR A 131 -12.25 -3.78 3.29
C TYR A 131 -11.29 -3.25 2.23
N VAL A 132 -10.32 -2.45 2.65
CA VAL A 132 -9.21 -2.02 1.79
C VAL A 132 -7.89 -2.46 2.41
N VAL A 133 -6.94 -2.83 1.56
CA VAL A 133 -5.54 -3.00 1.94
C VAL A 133 -4.68 -2.04 1.13
N THR A 134 -3.63 -1.53 1.77
CA THR A 134 -2.74 -0.52 1.20
C THR A 134 -1.29 -0.99 1.27
N LEU A 135 -0.55 -0.85 0.18
CA LEU A 135 0.87 -1.18 0.03
C LEU A 135 1.63 0.00 -0.60
N PRO A 136 2.48 0.74 0.14
CA PRO A 136 3.45 1.65 -0.44
C PRO A 136 4.46 0.91 -1.27
N ILE A 137 4.85 1.54 -2.35
CA ILE A 137 5.88 1.07 -3.26
C ILE A 137 6.85 2.21 -3.55
N GLU A 138 8.04 1.85 -4.02
CA GLU A 138 8.98 2.78 -4.63
C GLU A 138 8.95 2.54 -6.15
N PRO A 139 8.03 3.18 -6.89
CA PRO A 139 7.83 2.86 -8.29
C PRO A 139 8.97 3.40 -9.17
N THR A 140 9.22 2.77 -10.30
CA THR A 140 10.09 3.33 -11.34
C THR A 140 9.40 4.54 -11.97
N GLN A 141 10.09 5.69 -11.97
CA GLN A 141 9.56 6.97 -12.45
C GLN A 141 10.31 7.45 -13.70
N ASP A 142 9.61 8.18 -14.57
CA ASP A 142 10.19 8.93 -15.68
C ASP A 142 9.68 10.38 -15.68
N TYR A 143 10.27 11.25 -16.50
CA TYR A 143 9.84 12.64 -16.61
C TYR A 143 8.48 12.75 -17.33
N CYS A 144 7.80 13.89 -17.18
CA CYS A 144 6.42 14.07 -17.62
C CYS A 144 6.14 13.81 -19.12
N GLY A 145 7.16 13.84 -19.97
CA GLY A 145 7.03 13.57 -21.40
C GLY A 145 6.95 12.08 -21.76
N ASN A 146 7.25 11.19 -20.81
CA ASN A 146 7.14 9.73 -20.99
C ASN A 146 6.25 9.12 -19.88
N PRO A 147 4.92 9.07 -20.08
CA PRO A 147 4.00 8.49 -19.09
C PRO A 147 4.36 7.04 -18.76
N VAL A 148 4.55 6.74 -17.48
CA VAL A 148 4.80 5.37 -16.99
C VAL A 148 3.47 4.74 -16.53
N LEU A 149 2.99 3.76 -17.29
CA LEU A 149 1.65 3.16 -17.14
C LEU A 149 1.71 1.62 -16.93
N PRO A 150 2.33 1.16 -15.83
CA PRO A 150 2.55 -0.27 -15.61
C PRO A 150 1.22 -0.99 -15.40
N LYS A 151 1.23 -2.30 -15.65
CA LYS A 151 0.14 -3.17 -15.19
C LYS A 151 0.38 -3.52 -13.74
N VAL A 152 -0.69 -3.59 -12.98
CA VAL A 152 -0.69 -4.10 -11.61
C VAL A 152 -1.59 -5.31 -11.56
N ARG A 153 -1.10 -6.39 -10.99
CA ARG A 153 -1.88 -7.57 -10.66
C ARG A 153 -1.97 -7.69 -9.16
N ALA A 154 -3.15 -7.96 -8.62
CA ALA A 154 -3.32 -8.31 -7.22
C ALA A 154 -4.03 -9.65 -7.09
N ILE A 155 -3.50 -10.49 -6.20
CA ILE A 155 -3.98 -11.84 -5.92
C ILE A 155 -4.56 -11.86 -4.51
N LEU A 156 -5.87 -11.99 -4.38
CA LEU A 156 -6.54 -12.25 -3.11
C LEU A 156 -6.51 -13.74 -2.79
N SER A 157 -6.05 -14.10 -1.60
CA SER A 157 -6.02 -15.48 -1.13
C SER A 157 -6.35 -15.58 0.36
N TRP A 158 -7.26 -16.48 0.70
CA TRP A 158 -7.64 -16.72 2.09
C TRP A 158 -6.76 -17.81 2.73
N GLU A 159 -6.21 -17.52 3.91
CA GLU A 159 -5.40 -18.39 4.79
C GLU A 159 -4.13 -19.01 4.19
N ALA A 160 -3.90 -18.85 2.89
CA ALA A 160 -2.70 -19.27 2.18
C ALA A 160 -2.02 -18.06 1.56
N THR A 161 -0.80 -17.79 1.97
CA THR A 161 0.01 -16.70 1.42
C THR A 161 0.33 -16.97 -0.05
N PRO A 162 -0.02 -16.07 -0.99
CA PRO A 162 0.44 -16.16 -2.37
C PRO A 162 1.99 -16.12 -2.41
N PRO A 163 2.64 -16.97 -3.20
CA PRO A 163 4.09 -16.93 -3.40
C PRO A 163 4.54 -15.62 -4.09
N ASP A 164 5.78 -15.20 -3.86
CA ASP A 164 6.39 -14.00 -4.44
C ASP A 164 6.96 -14.21 -5.85
N ASP A 165 7.09 -15.45 -6.31
CA ASP A 165 7.70 -15.81 -7.59
C ASP A 165 6.71 -16.36 -8.63
N ASP A 166 5.41 -16.45 -8.29
CA ASP A 166 4.37 -16.96 -9.18
C ASP A 166 3.20 -15.96 -9.29
N PRO A 167 3.28 -15.01 -10.24
CA PRO A 167 2.22 -14.02 -10.46
C PRO A 167 0.91 -14.65 -10.97
N ASP A 168 0.95 -15.88 -11.51
CA ASP A 168 -0.22 -16.61 -12.01
C ASP A 168 -0.72 -17.65 -10.99
N TRP A 169 -0.29 -17.54 -9.72
CA TRP A 169 -0.59 -18.54 -8.70
C TRP A 169 -2.09 -18.79 -8.55
N PRO A 170 -2.56 -20.03 -8.77
CA PRO A 170 -3.98 -20.35 -8.68
C PRO A 170 -4.38 -20.49 -7.20
N MET A 171 -5.07 -19.50 -6.66
CA MET A 171 -5.63 -19.57 -5.31
C MET A 171 -6.84 -20.51 -5.24
N VAL A 172 -7.11 -21.09 -4.07
CA VAL A 172 -8.34 -21.89 -3.84
C VAL A 172 -9.54 -20.97 -3.63
N TRP A 173 -9.39 -20.00 -2.72
CA TRP A 173 -10.42 -19.05 -2.29
C TRP A 173 -9.92 -17.62 -2.55
N GLY A 174 -10.70 -16.83 -3.26
CA GLY A 174 -10.31 -15.50 -3.75
C GLY A 174 -10.25 -15.43 -5.28
N ASN A 175 -9.61 -14.39 -5.80
CA ASN A 175 -9.46 -14.14 -7.23
C ASN A 175 -8.27 -13.21 -7.51
N THR A 176 -7.90 -13.13 -8.78
CA THR A 176 -6.91 -12.17 -9.30
C THR A 176 -7.63 -11.04 -10.02
N LEU A 177 -7.13 -9.82 -9.88
CA LEU A 177 -7.47 -8.70 -10.75
C LEU A 177 -6.20 -8.09 -11.34
N GLU A 178 -6.35 -7.54 -12.54
CA GLU A 178 -5.32 -6.74 -13.20
C GLU A 178 -5.89 -5.38 -13.57
N ARG A 179 -5.11 -4.32 -13.35
CA ARG A 179 -5.47 -2.95 -13.69
C ARG A 179 -4.25 -2.20 -14.20
N ARG A 180 -4.48 -1.10 -14.91
CA ARG A 180 -3.44 -0.12 -15.24
C ARG A 180 -3.50 1.08 -14.33
N ILE A 181 -2.33 1.55 -13.95
CA ILE A 181 -2.16 2.72 -13.08
C ILE A 181 -1.26 3.73 -13.77
N GLN A 182 -1.17 4.95 -13.22
CA GLN A 182 -0.27 5.98 -13.69
C GLN A 182 0.69 6.38 -12.58
N ILE A 183 1.99 6.20 -12.82
CA ILE A 183 3.03 6.63 -11.88
C ILE A 183 3.28 8.12 -12.05
N LYS A 184 3.34 8.84 -10.92
CA LYS A 184 3.63 10.28 -10.90
C LYS A 184 4.98 10.55 -11.57
N PRO A 185 5.07 11.52 -12.49
CA PRO A 185 6.34 11.86 -13.11
C PRO A 185 7.35 12.40 -12.09
N ARG A 186 8.62 12.09 -12.29
CA ARG A 186 9.72 12.77 -11.61
C ARG A 186 10.03 14.11 -12.30
N LEU A 187 10.77 14.97 -11.59
CA LEU A 187 11.35 16.17 -12.18
C LEU A 187 12.38 15.82 -13.26
N TRP A 188 12.61 16.77 -14.18
CA TRP A 188 13.64 16.68 -15.21
C TRP A 188 15.02 16.54 -14.56
N LEU A 189 15.83 15.62 -15.07
CA LEU A 189 17.25 15.51 -14.77
C LEU A 189 18.06 16.14 -15.90
N LEU A 190 19.32 16.48 -15.64
CA LEU A 190 20.25 16.93 -16.69
C LEU A 190 20.40 15.87 -17.80
N ALA A 191 20.38 14.59 -17.43
CA ALA A 191 20.37 13.46 -18.35
C ALA A 191 19.23 13.53 -19.38
N ASP A 192 18.02 13.91 -18.94
CA ASP A 192 16.85 13.95 -19.81
C ASP A 192 16.98 15.05 -20.86
N VAL A 193 17.51 16.21 -20.46
CA VAL A 193 17.78 17.31 -21.39
C VAL A 193 18.77 16.87 -22.45
N VAL A 194 19.84 16.18 -22.06
CA VAL A 194 20.86 15.67 -22.98
C VAL A 194 20.28 14.63 -23.92
N LYS A 195 19.46 13.70 -23.41
CA LYS A 195 18.73 12.70 -24.21
C LYS A 195 17.82 13.37 -25.23
N VAL A 196 17.04 14.37 -24.82
CA VAL A 196 16.14 15.13 -25.69
C VAL A 196 16.92 15.93 -26.74
N LEU A 197 18.02 16.59 -26.35
CA LEU A 197 18.91 17.28 -27.28
C LEU A 197 19.51 16.32 -28.31
N GLY A 198 19.89 15.12 -27.89
CA GLY A 198 20.38 14.09 -28.81
C GLY A 198 19.33 13.68 -29.85
N VAL A 199 18.07 13.54 -29.44
CA VAL A 199 16.95 13.28 -30.35
C VAL A 199 16.72 14.46 -31.30
N ILE A 200 16.68 15.69 -30.79
CA ILE A 200 16.46 16.91 -31.59
C ILE A 200 17.57 17.09 -32.63
N LEU A 201 18.82 16.92 -32.21
CA LEU A 201 20.00 17.09 -33.06
C LEU A 201 20.29 15.85 -33.91
N LYS A 202 19.54 14.75 -33.71
CA LYS A 202 19.76 13.44 -34.36
C LYS A 202 21.20 12.94 -34.24
N GLN A 203 21.84 13.20 -33.11
CA GLN A 203 23.19 12.75 -32.80
C GLN A 203 23.28 12.36 -31.33
N GLU A 204 24.16 11.44 -30.98
CA GLU A 204 24.39 11.09 -29.57
C GLU A 204 25.12 12.25 -28.87
N VAL A 205 24.44 12.92 -27.95
CA VAL A 205 25.03 13.95 -27.10
C VAL A 205 25.35 13.29 -25.76
N LYS A 206 26.60 13.36 -25.32
CA LYS A 206 27.03 12.86 -24.01
C LYS A 206 27.30 14.04 -23.08
N LEU A 207 26.94 13.89 -21.81
CA LEU A 207 27.40 14.81 -20.78
C LEU A 207 28.93 14.72 -20.68
N PRO A 208 29.66 15.85 -20.64
CA PRO A 208 31.07 15.82 -20.30
C PRO A 208 31.28 15.16 -18.94
N PRO A 209 32.39 14.43 -18.70
CA PRO A 209 32.61 13.68 -17.46
C PRO A 209 32.49 14.50 -16.17
N ILE A 210 32.75 15.81 -16.24
CA ILE A 210 32.59 16.74 -15.11
C ILE A 210 31.13 16.88 -14.62
N PHE A 211 30.14 16.46 -15.43
CA PHE A 211 28.73 16.54 -15.09
C PHE A 211 28.10 15.18 -14.75
N GLU A 212 28.85 14.07 -14.81
CA GLU A 212 28.34 12.74 -14.45
C GLU A 212 27.89 12.68 -12.97
N GLU A 213 28.60 13.36 -12.07
CA GLU A 213 28.27 13.39 -10.64
C GLU A 213 27.01 14.21 -10.30
N VAL A 214 26.59 15.13 -11.18
CA VAL A 214 25.39 15.97 -11.00
C VAL A 214 24.24 15.58 -11.92
N GLU A 215 24.43 14.54 -12.74
CA GLU A 215 23.41 13.96 -13.60
C GLU A 215 22.09 13.60 -12.88
N PRO A 216 22.09 13.03 -11.65
CA PRO A 216 20.85 12.72 -10.92
C PRO A 216 20.25 13.94 -10.20
N CYS A 217 20.81 15.14 -10.36
CA CYS A 217 20.26 16.35 -9.73
C CYS A 217 18.99 16.81 -10.48
N PRO A 218 17.83 16.90 -9.80
CA PRO A 218 16.61 17.39 -10.42
C PRO A 218 16.69 18.88 -10.72
N ILE A 219 16.19 19.26 -11.89
CA ILE A 219 16.00 20.64 -12.32
C ILE A 219 14.69 21.13 -11.68
N PRO A 220 14.74 22.10 -10.74
CA PRO A 220 13.53 22.66 -10.16
C PRO A 220 12.72 23.35 -11.26
N GLN A 221 11.45 22.98 -11.42
CA GLN A 221 10.53 23.63 -12.34
C GLN A 221 9.37 24.25 -11.55
N PRO A 222 8.98 25.49 -11.86
CA PRO A 222 7.74 26.03 -11.31
C PRO A 222 6.56 25.20 -11.82
N GLU A 223 5.53 25.08 -11.00
CA GLU A 223 4.30 24.41 -11.42
C GLU A 223 3.71 25.14 -12.64
N PRO A 224 3.33 24.42 -13.72
CA PRO A 224 2.76 25.05 -14.90
C PRO A 224 1.42 25.74 -14.59
N PRO A 225 1.10 26.88 -15.24
CA PRO A 225 -0.21 27.50 -15.09
C PRO A 225 -1.31 26.63 -15.75
N PRO A 226 -2.59 26.79 -15.33
CA PRO A 226 -3.71 26.18 -16.04
C PRO A 226 -3.79 26.70 -17.48
N LEU A 227 -4.19 25.83 -18.42
CA LEU A 227 -4.46 26.22 -19.80
C LEU A 227 -5.73 27.07 -19.90
N THR A 228 -5.69 28.08 -20.77
CA THR A 228 -6.82 28.96 -21.11
C THR A 228 -7.77 28.28 -22.09
N VAL A 229 -9.02 28.74 -22.19
CA VAL A 229 -9.99 28.20 -23.18
C VAL A 229 -9.46 28.20 -24.62
N PRO A 230 -8.82 29.26 -25.15
CA PRO A 230 -8.20 29.22 -26.47
C PRO A 230 -7.15 28.11 -26.63
N GLU A 231 -6.30 27.87 -25.61
CA GLU A 231 -5.30 26.80 -25.62
C GLU A 231 -5.97 25.42 -25.56
N LEU A 232 -7.05 25.26 -24.78
CA LEU A 232 -7.82 24.01 -24.71
C LEU A 232 -8.55 23.71 -26.03
N VAL A 233 -9.06 24.72 -26.73
CA VAL A 233 -9.63 24.54 -28.08
C VAL A 233 -8.59 24.02 -29.06
N GLN A 234 -7.37 24.55 -29.00
CA GLN A 234 -6.26 24.04 -29.84
C GLN A 234 -5.86 22.63 -29.45
N LEU A 235 -5.76 22.33 -28.14
CA LEU A 235 -5.41 21.02 -27.62
C LEU A 235 -6.41 19.94 -28.05
N TYR A 236 -7.70 20.24 -28.02
CA TYR A 236 -8.78 19.30 -28.34
C TYR A 236 -9.28 19.41 -29.78
N ALA A 237 -8.62 20.19 -30.63
CA ALA A 237 -8.92 20.22 -32.05
C ALA A 237 -8.75 18.81 -32.66
N ALA A 238 -9.72 18.39 -33.46
CA ALA A 238 -9.67 17.09 -34.12
C ALA A 238 -8.54 17.02 -35.16
N PRO A 239 -8.03 15.81 -35.45
CA PRO A 239 -7.12 15.59 -36.58
C PRO A 239 -7.72 16.06 -37.91
N ALA A 240 -6.87 16.44 -38.87
CA ALA A 240 -7.31 16.93 -40.18
C ALA A 240 -8.23 15.89 -40.90
N GLY A 241 -9.49 16.25 -41.17
CA GLY A 241 -10.44 15.41 -41.92
C GLY A 241 -11.90 15.35 -41.40
N ALA A 242 -12.21 15.92 -40.24
CA ALA A 242 -13.57 15.95 -39.66
C ALA A 242 -14.58 16.75 -40.51
N LYS A 243 -15.78 16.17 -40.77
CA LYS A 243 -16.78 16.71 -41.72
C LYS A 243 -17.83 17.59 -41.06
N THR A 244 -18.12 17.43 -39.77
CA THR A 244 -19.05 18.30 -39.01
C THR A 244 -18.34 19.11 -37.93
N ARG A 245 -18.93 20.24 -37.48
CA ARG A 245 -18.35 21.09 -36.40
C ARG A 245 -18.22 20.34 -35.07
N ARG A 246 -19.10 19.34 -34.84
CA ARG A 246 -19.10 18.47 -33.65
C ARG A 246 -18.06 17.33 -33.74
N GLU A 247 -17.67 16.94 -34.95
CA GLU A 247 -16.55 16.00 -35.19
C GLU A 247 -15.17 16.68 -35.11
N LYS A 248 -15.12 18.02 -35.06
CA LYS A 248 -13.89 18.81 -35.08
C LYS A 248 -13.25 19.05 -33.71
N ILE A 249 -13.90 18.67 -32.62
CA ILE A 249 -13.35 18.81 -31.26
C ILE A 249 -13.53 17.48 -30.52
N ALA A 250 -12.44 16.91 -30.00
CA ALA A 250 -12.42 15.60 -29.35
C ALA A 250 -13.10 15.57 -27.96
N VAL A 251 -13.28 16.74 -27.35
CA VAL A 251 -13.86 16.94 -26.02
C VAL A 251 -14.95 18.00 -26.11
N GLU A 252 -16.08 17.81 -25.44
CA GLU A 252 -17.20 18.74 -25.52
C GLU A 252 -16.89 20.10 -24.84
N PRO A 253 -17.32 21.25 -25.40
CA PRO A 253 -17.02 22.57 -24.84
C PRO A 253 -17.44 22.78 -23.38
N HIS A 254 -18.57 22.21 -22.98
CA HIS A 254 -19.08 22.27 -21.61
C HIS A 254 -18.30 21.37 -20.62
N ARG A 255 -17.43 20.47 -21.13
CA ARG A 255 -16.43 19.75 -20.33
C ARG A 255 -15.21 20.63 -20.13
N PHE A 256 -14.43 20.95 -21.17
CA PHE A 256 -13.16 21.65 -20.96
C PHE A 256 -13.33 23.13 -20.55
N GLY A 257 -14.44 23.77 -20.87
CA GLY A 257 -14.78 25.13 -20.42
C GLY A 257 -15.57 25.20 -19.11
N PHE A 258 -15.74 24.07 -18.41
CA PHE A 258 -16.60 23.97 -17.23
C PHE A 258 -16.25 24.96 -16.12
N ASN A 259 -14.97 25.17 -15.81
CA ASN A 259 -14.56 26.08 -14.73
C ASN A 259 -15.03 27.52 -14.98
N GLU A 260 -14.94 28.02 -16.21
CA GLU A 260 -15.41 29.37 -16.56
C GLU A 260 -16.93 29.48 -16.44
N ILE A 261 -17.66 28.48 -16.95
CA ILE A 261 -19.12 28.43 -16.87
C ILE A 261 -19.59 28.34 -15.41
N GLN A 262 -19.03 27.41 -14.64
CA GLN A 262 -19.41 27.16 -13.26
C GLN A 262 -19.09 28.33 -12.34
N ALA A 263 -17.98 29.04 -12.60
CA ALA A 263 -17.67 30.29 -11.90
C ALA A 263 -18.78 31.33 -12.05
N GLN A 264 -19.41 31.43 -13.23
CA GLN A 264 -20.56 32.34 -13.43
C GLN A 264 -21.85 31.82 -12.80
N LEU A 265 -22.13 30.52 -12.90
CA LEU A 265 -23.35 29.92 -12.34
C LEU A 265 -23.43 29.99 -10.80
N THR A 266 -22.28 30.06 -10.13
CA THR A 266 -22.19 30.09 -8.66
C THR A 266 -22.10 31.50 -8.08
N MET A 267 -22.03 32.53 -8.92
CA MET A 267 -22.06 33.92 -8.45
C MET A 267 -23.44 34.28 -7.89
N GLY A 268 -23.47 34.95 -6.73
CA GLY A 268 -24.72 35.40 -6.12
C GLY A 268 -25.46 36.50 -6.91
N ALA A 269 -24.79 37.18 -7.84
CA ALA A 269 -25.37 38.10 -8.80
C ALA A 269 -24.64 38.01 -10.14
N VAL A 270 -25.40 37.97 -11.24
CA VAL A 270 -24.84 37.92 -12.60
C VAL A 270 -24.50 39.33 -13.06
N ASN A 271 -23.30 39.53 -13.61
CA ASN A 271 -22.89 40.77 -14.27
C ASN A 271 -23.07 40.63 -15.80
N PRO A 272 -24.09 41.27 -16.41
CA PRO A 272 -24.36 41.09 -17.84
C PRO A 272 -23.22 41.53 -18.76
N GLN A 273 -22.46 42.55 -18.38
CA GLN A 273 -21.31 43.02 -19.17
C GLN A 273 -20.19 41.97 -19.19
N MET A 274 -19.86 41.39 -18.03
CA MET A 274 -18.87 40.31 -17.96
C MET A 274 -19.29 39.08 -18.77
N VAL A 275 -20.57 38.70 -18.69
CA VAL A 275 -21.10 37.58 -19.48
C VAL A 275 -21.02 37.87 -20.99
N ALA A 276 -21.34 39.09 -21.42
CA ALA A 276 -21.21 39.48 -22.82
C ALA A 276 -19.75 39.42 -23.32
N GLU A 277 -18.78 39.81 -22.47
CA GLU A 277 -17.36 39.69 -22.77
C GLU A 277 -16.92 38.22 -22.89
N MET A 278 -17.39 37.33 -21.99
CA MET A 278 -17.11 35.89 -22.07
C MET A 278 -17.70 35.24 -23.33
N ILE A 279 -18.94 35.61 -23.69
CA ILE A 279 -19.57 35.16 -24.95
C ILE A 279 -18.69 35.56 -26.13
N ALA A 280 -18.26 36.82 -26.20
CA ALA A 280 -17.40 37.30 -27.29
C ALA A 280 -16.04 36.57 -27.33
N GLN A 281 -15.45 36.24 -26.18
CA GLN A 281 -14.20 35.47 -26.09
C GLN A 281 -14.39 34.03 -26.61
N TRP A 282 -15.48 33.36 -26.24
CA TRP A 282 -15.81 32.02 -26.72
C TRP A 282 -16.13 32.01 -28.23
N ASP A 283 -16.89 33.00 -28.70
CA ASP A 283 -17.19 33.18 -30.13
C ASP A 283 -15.91 33.37 -30.97
N ALA A 284 -14.93 34.13 -30.44
CA ALA A 284 -13.66 34.38 -31.12
C ALA A 284 -12.82 33.12 -31.38
N VAL A 285 -13.00 32.08 -30.55
CA VAL A 285 -12.37 30.76 -30.74
C VAL A 285 -13.33 29.73 -31.35
N GLY A 286 -14.49 30.17 -31.83
CA GLY A 286 -15.46 29.34 -32.52
C GLY A 286 -16.26 28.41 -31.62
N LEU A 287 -16.41 28.74 -30.33
CA LEU A 287 -17.31 28.08 -29.40
C LEU A 287 -18.62 28.85 -29.24
N ASP A 288 -19.67 28.17 -28.79
CA ASP A 288 -20.97 28.78 -28.47
C ASP A 288 -21.20 28.67 -26.97
N TRP A 289 -21.11 29.80 -26.26
CA TRP A 289 -21.29 29.87 -24.82
C TRP A 289 -22.68 29.40 -24.38
N SER A 290 -23.73 29.85 -25.07
CA SER A 290 -25.12 29.55 -24.66
C SER A 290 -25.43 28.07 -24.81
N ALA A 291 -25.00 27.47 -25.93
CA ALA A 291 -25.13 26.03 -26.15
C ALA A 291 -24.32 25.20 -25.13
N ALA A 292 -23.14 25.68 -24.72
CA ALA A 292 -22.34 25.02 -23.68
C ALA A 292 -23.00 25.09 -22.30
N VAL A 293 -23.57 26.25 -21.93
CA VAL A 293 -24.33 26.40 -20.68
C VAL A 293 -25.55 25.47 -20.68
N GLU A 294 -26.32 25.43 -21.76
CA GLU A 294 -27.49 24.55 -21.89
C GLU A 294 -27.10 23.07 -21.79
N ALA A 295 -26.02 22.66 -22.48
CA ALA A 295 -25.50 21.30 -22.41
C ALA A 295 -25.02 20.93 -21.00
N LEU A 296 -24.38 21.86 -20.28
CA LEU A 296 -23.96 21.63 -18.90
C LEU A 296 -25.18 21.45 -17.98
N GLN A 297 -26.20 22.29 -18.10
CA GLN A 297 -27.43 22.17 -17.30
C GLN A 297 -28.18 20.86 -17.55
N ALA A 298 -28.08 20.31 -18.76
CA ALA A 298 -28.62 18.99 -19.10
C ALA A 298 -27.74 17.83 -18.61
N THR A 299 -26.52 18.10 -18.14
CA THR A 299 -25.57 17.10 -17.65
C THR A 299 -25.82 16.82 -16.16
N SER A 300 -25.89 15.55 -15.76
CA SER A 300 -26.02 15.16 -14.36
C SER A 300 -25.49 13.75 -14.18
N GLY A 301 -24.54 13.58 -13.25
CA GLY A 301 -23.94 12.29 -12.92
C GLY A 301 -23.27 11.60 -14.11
N ASN A 302 -22.64 12.37 -15.00
CA ASN A 302 -22.06 11.83 -16.22
C ASN A 302 -20.75 11.09 -15.94
N VAL A 303 -20.78 9.77 -16.12
CA VAL A 303 -19.63 8.87 -15.85
C VAL A 303 -18.85 8.47 -17.11
N SER A 304 -18.99 9.20 -18.21
CA SER A 304 -18.32 8.86 -19.49
C SER A 304 -16.81 9.12 -19.48
N TYR A 305 -16.33 9.98 -18.58
CA TYR A 305 -14.92 10.29 -18.39
C TYR A 305 -14.37 9.59 -17.15
N GLU A 306 -15.04 9.73 -16.02
CA GLU A 306 -14.61 9.17 -14.74
C GLU A 306 -15.77 8.50 -13.99
N GLU A 307 -15.44 7.50 -13.17
CA GLU A 307 -16.43 6.82 -12.32
C GLU A 307 -15.77 6.26 -11.06
N VAL A 308 -16.31 6.54 -9.87
CA VAL A 308 -15.95 5.82 -8.65
C VAL A 308 -16.59 4.43 -8.69
N LYS A 309 -15.75 3.39 -8.55
CA LYS A 309 -16.15 1.98 -8.68
C LYS A 309 -16.15 1.22 -7.35
N CYS A 310 -15.25 1.59 -6.44
CA CYS A 310 -15.15 0.97 -5.12
C CYS A 310 -14.94 2.01 -4.03
N LEU A 311 -15.41 1.66 -2.84
CA LEU A 311 -15.24 2.41 -1.60
C LEU A 311 -15.13 1.41 -0.45
N GLY A 312 -14.16 1.60 0.44
CA GLY A 312 -14.01 0.76 1.62
C GLY A 312 -13.13 1.40 2.69
N LEU A 313 -12.89 0.65 3.76
CA LEU A 313 -12.08 1.06 4.90
C LEU A 313 -10.83 0.18 5.02
N ASP A 314 -9.65 0.79 5.03
CA ASP A 314 -8.42 0.13 5.49
C ASP A 314 -8.43 0.12 7.03
N ASN A 315 -8.69 -1.06 7.59
CA ASN A 315 -8.79 -1.26 9.05
C ASN A 315 -7.43 -1.29 9.76
N ASN A 316 -6.32 -1.45 9.04
CA ASN A 316 -4.99 -1.38 9.62
C ASN A 316 -4.58 0.08 9.86
N ARG A 317 -5.04 1.01 9.00
CA ARG A 317 -4.69 2.44 9.03
C ARG A 317 -5.80 3.40 9.45
N GLU A 318 -7.04 2.93 9.41
CA GLU A 318 -8.25 3.75 9.56
C GLU A 318 -8.38 4.80 8.45
N TRP A 319 -8.22 4.36 7.19
CA TRP A 319 -8.36 5.21 6.01
C TRP A 319 -9.56 4.79 5.16
N LEU A 320 -10.41 5.75 4.80
CA LEU A 320 -11.40 5.55 3.74
C LEU A 320 -10.71 5.68 2.40
N VAL A 321 -10.93 4.71 1.52
CA VAL A 321 -10.33 4.70 0.19
C VAL A 321 -11.41 4.51 -0.85
N ALA A 322 -11.46 5.45 -1.81
CA ALA A 322 -12.30 5.36 -2.98
C ALA A 322 -11.43 5.10 -4.21
N THR A 323 -11.72 4.02 -4.95
CA THR A 323 -11.07 3.75 -6.23
C THR A 323 -11.96 4.26 -7.36
N PHE A 324 -11.39 5.13 -8.20
CA PHE A 324 -12.07 5.65 -9.38
C PHE A 324 -11.27 5.38 -10.65
N HIS A 325 -12.00 5.40 -11.75
CA HIS A 325 -11.55 4.96 -13.05
C HIS A 325 -11.63 6.11 -14.04
N VAL A 326 -10.48 6.49 -14.63
CA VAL A 326 -10.35 7.43 -15.74
C VAL A 326 -10.43 6.65 -17.05
N LYS A 327 -11.44 6.95 -17.88
CA LYS A 327 -11.85 6.12 -19.03
C LYS A 327 -11.37 6.63 -20.38
N LYS A 328 -11.15 7.94 -20.51
CA LYS A 328 -10.81 8.59 -21.77
C LYS A 328 -9.36 9.04 -21.79
N PRO A 329 -8.71 9.13 -22.98
CA PRO A 329 -7.34 9.62 -23.10
C PRO A 329 -7.24 11.14 -22.99
N CYS A 330 -8.36 11.86 -23.12
CA CYS A 330 -8.41 13.31 -23.11
C CYS A 330 -9.66 13.83 -22.39
N GLY A 331 -9.64 15.11 -22.01
CA GLY A 331 -10.71 15.81 -21.30
C GLY A 331 -10.35 16.24 -19.87
N TYR A 332 -9.05 16.26 -19.57
CA TYR A 332 -8.47 16.53 -18.26
C TYR A 332 -7.53 17.75 -18.28
N SER A 333 -7.76 18.68 -19.20
CA SER A 333 -7.12 20.00 -19.27
C SER A 333 -5.59 20.01 -19.43
N GLY A 334 -5.05 19.05 -20.18
CA GLY A 334 -3.64 19.00 -20.55
C GLY A 334 -2.91 17.73 -20.11
N ASN A 335 -1.71 17.51 -20.64
CA ASN A 335 -0.90 16.31 -20.38
C ASN A 335 -0.10 16.41 -19.06
N LEU A 336 0.65 15.36 -18.71
CA LEU A 336 1.47 15.27 -17.49
C LEU A 336 2.53 16.38 -17.31
N CYS A 337 2.88 17.13 -18.36
CA CYS A 337 3.79 18.28 -18.29
C CYS A 337 3.06 19.63 -18.10
N THR A 338 1.74 19.61 -18.03
CA THR A 338 0.89 20.77 -17.76
C THR A 338 0.19 20.59 -16.42
N LYS A 339 -0.62 21.56 -16.00
CA LYS A 339 -1.33 21.48 -14.72
C LYS A 339 -2.41 20.38 -14.68
N GLY A 340 -2.96 20.01 -15.84
CA GLY A 340 -4.08 19.08 -15.95
C GLY A 340 -5.34 19.60 -15.24
N SER A 341 -6.12 18.66 -14.71
CA SER A 341 -7.36 18.92 -13.96
C SER A 341 -7.37 18.11 -12.67
N LYS A 342 -8.45 18.26 -11.89
CA LYS A 342 -8.60 17.58 -10.59
C LYS A 342 -9.85 16.74 -10.55
N GLU A 343 -9.70 15.53 -10.05
CA GLU A 343 -10.83 14.76 -9.51
C GLU A 343 -10.98 15.07 -8.03
N TYR A 344 -12.19 15.38 -7.62
CA TYR A 344 -12.56 15.64 -6.23
C TYR A 344 -13.40 14.48 -5.71
N VAL A 345 -13.03 13.93 -4.57
CA VAL A 345 -13.81 12.89 -3.89
C VAL A 345 -14.20 13.37 -2.50
N ALA A 346 -15.47 13.72 -2.33
CA ALA A 346 -16.04 14.06 -1.04
C ALA A 346 -16.48 12.79 -0.31
N PHE A 347 -16.00 12.63 0.93
CA PHE A 347 -16.35 11.51 1.79
C PHE A 347 -17.39 11.91 2.84
N TRP A 348 -18.33 11.02 3.04
CA TRP A 348 -19.38 11.12 4.04
C TRP A 348 -19.48 9.83 4.82
N ALA A 349 -19.89 9.90 6.07
CA ALA A 349 -20.18 8.72 6.86
C ALA A 349 -21.42 8.88 7.73
N ASP A 350 -22.09 7.75 7.90
CA ASP A 350 -23.06 7.52 8.95
C ASP A 350 -22.49 6.40 9.84
N TRP A 351 -21.73 6.83 10.84
CA TRP A 351 -21.03 5.92 11.76
C TRP A 351 -22.00 5.19 12.68
N ASP A 352 -23.13 5.80 13.00
CA ASP A 352 -24.11 5.32 13.98
C ASP A 352 -25.35 4.67 13.38
N ASP A 353 -25.39 4.58 12.05
CA ASP A 353 -26.48 3.99 11.28
C ASP A 353 -27.82 4.65 11.64
N THR A 354 -27.85 5.99 11.58
CA THR A 354 -29.01 6.83 11.90
C THR A 354 -29.73 7.37 10.68
N CYS A 355 -29.21 7.10 9.49
CA CYS A 355 -29.69 7.66 8.23
C CYS A 355 -29.36 9.13 8.00
N GLU A 356 -28.43 9.64 8.80
CA GLU A 356 -27.90 11.00 8.69
C GLU A 356 -26.43 10.94 8.28
N TRP A 357 -26.08 11.60 7.18
CA TRP A 357 -24.71 11.64 6.69
C TRP A 357 -23.97 12.82 7.31
N THR A 358 -22.78 12.54 7.83
CA THR A 358 -21.84 13.55 8.29
C THR A 358 -20.76 13.73 7.21
N TYR A 359 -20.55 14.98 6.77
CA TYR A 359 -19.44 15.32 5.88
C TYR A 359 -18.13 15.10 6.63
N LEU A 360 -17.17 14.43 6.00
CA LEU A 360 -15.85 14.19 6.57
C LEU A 360 -14.84 15.17 5.99
N ASP A 361 -14.48 14.97 4.73
CA ASP A 361 -13.58 15.86 3.99
C ASP A 361 -13.66 15.59 2.48
N THR A 362 -13.00 16.42 1.67
CA THR A 362 -12.84 16.26 0.23
C THR A 362 -11.36 16.09 -0.11
N VAL A 363 -11.04 15.03 -0.85
CA VAL A 363 -9.70 14.74 -1.34
C VAL A 363 -9.59 15.14 -2.80
N GLU A 364 -8.44 15.67 -3.20
CA GLU A 364 -8.13 16.07 -4.57
C GLU A 364 -7.09 15.13 -5.18
N VAL A 365 -7.33 14.67 -6.40
CA VAL A 365 -6.38 13.83 -7.15
C VAL A 365 -6.14 14.46 -8.52
N PRO A 366 -4.90 14.82 -8.87
CA PRO A 366 -4.59 15.39 -10.18
C PRO A 366 -4.67 14.34 -11.27
N VAL A 367 -5.31 14.67 -12.38
CA VAL A 367 -5.48 13.81 -13.57
C VAL A 367 -5.17 14.59 -14.84
N HIS A 368 -4.72 13.87 -15.87
CA HIS A 368 -4.15 14.45 -17.08
C HIS A 368 -4.58 13.70 -18.34
N ASP A 369 -4.47 14.38 -19.47
CA ASP A 369 -4.61 13.80 -20.80
C ASP A 369 -3.42 12.88 -21.08
N ILE A 370 -3.70 11.61 -21.37
CA ILE A 370 -2.71 10.58 -21.65
C ILE A 370 -3.17 9.81 -22.89
N ALA A 371 -2.57 10.14 -24.04
CA ALA A 371 -2.96 9.59 -25.33
C ALA A 371 -2.87 8.05 -25.40
N SER A 372 -1.97 7.45 -24.61
CA SER A 372 -1.70 6.02 -24.56
C SER A 372 -2.52 5.28 -23.49
N ILE A 373 -3.60 5.87 -22.97
CA ILE A 373 -4.47 5.18 -22.01
C ILE A 373 -4.96 3.84 -22.60
N PRO A 374 -4.93 2.72 -21.85
CA PRO A 374 -5.44 1.45 -22.35
C PRO A 374 -6.98 1.47 -22.46
N ALA A 375 -7.55 0.46 -23.12
CA ALA A 375 -9.01 0.34 -23.27
C ALA A 375 -9.75 0.17 -21.93
N ASP A 376 -9.09 -0.44 -20.93
CA ASP A 376 -9.61 -0.56 -19.56
C ASP A 376 -9.34 0.69 -18.71
N GLY A 377 -8.78 1.77 -19.27
CA GLY A 377 -8.50 3.05 -18.61
C GLY A 377 -7.44 3.00 -17.50
N LEU A 378 -7.44 4.01 -16.63
CA LEU A 378 -6.48 4.14 -15.51
C LEU A 378 -7.20 4.18 -14.18
N HIS A 379 -6.63 3.50 -13.20
CA HIS A 379 -7.23 3.30 -11.88
C HIS A 379 -6.48 4.09 -10.81
N TYR A 380 -7.17 5.05 -10.21
CA TYR A 380 -6.67 5.94 -9.19
C TYR A 380 -7.38 5.70 -7.86
N THR A 381 -6.76 6.13 -6.77
CA THR A 381 -7.39 6.15 -5.46
C THR A 381 -7.34 7.53 -4.81
N ALA A 382 -8.45 7.87 -4.14
CA ALA A 382 -8.53 8.96 -3.18
C ALA A 382 -8.55 8.37 -1.77
N ILE A 383 -7.68 8.88 -0.89
CA ILE A 383 -7.47 8.36 0.46
C ILE A 383 -7.81 9.46 1.46
N LEU A 384 -8.70 9.16 2.39
CA LEU A 384 -9.02 10.02 3.52
C LEU A 384 -8.74 9.31 4.85
N PRO A 385 -7.70 9.72 5.60
CA PRO A 385 -7.52 9.31 6.98
C PRO A 385 -8.69 9.75 7.85
N VAL A 386 -9.22 8.87 8.69
CA VAL A 386 -10.37 9.16 9.57
C VAL A 386 -10.08 8.75 11.01
N ASN A 387 -10.68 9.48 11.95
CA ASN A 387 -10.59 9.15 13.37
C ASN A 387 -11.79 8.29 13.80
N LEU A 388 -11.62 6.96 13.85
CA LEU A 388 -12.71 6.04 14.22
C LEU A 388 -12.81 5.79 15.73
N HIS A 389 -11.88 6.31 16.51
CA HIS A 389 -11.80 6.09 17.95
C HIS A 389 -13.11 6.39 18.72
N PRO A 390 -13.86 7.47 18.44
CA PRO A 390 -15.12 7.75 19.12
C PRO A 390 -16.22 6.70 18.84
N HIS A 391 -16.10 5.97 17.74
CA HIS A 391 -17.15 5.08 17.23
C HIS A 391 -16.91 3.60 17.54
N ARG A 392 -15.74 3.24 18.09
CA ARG A 392 -15.37 1.84 18.35
C ARG A 392 -16.28 1.21 19.40
N GLN A 393 -16.57 -0.07 19.24
CA GLN A 393 -17.31 -0.87 20.23
C GLN A 393 -16.49 -2.08 20.68
N PRO A 394 -16.76 -2.63 21.89
CA PRO A 394 -16.14 -3.88 22.33
C PRO A 394 -16.40 -5.02 21.34
N CYS A 395 -15.50 -6.00 21.26
CA CYS A 395 -15.54 -7.05 20.25
C CYS A 395 -16.84 -7.90 20.23
N ASN A 396 -17.57 -7.96 21.35
CA ASN A 396 -18.84 -8.69 21.42
C ASN A 396 -20.02 -7.94 20.80
N LYS A 397 -19.81 -6.70 20.33
CA LYS A 397 -20.77 -5.86 19.63
C LYS A 397 -20.13 -5.36 18.33
N PRO A 398 -20.22 -6.12 17.22
CA PRO A 398 -19.73 -5.68 15.93
C PRO A 398 -20.31 -4.31 15.54
N LYS A 399 -19.44 -3.38 15.15
CA LYS A 399 -19.82 -2.06 14.67
C LYS A 399 -19.63 -2.00 13.16
N THR A 400 -20.74 -1.93 12.44
CA THR A 400 -20.77 -1.62 11.01
C THR A 400 -21.24 -0.18 10.81
N ALA A 401 -20.75 0.47 9.77
CA ALA A 401 -21.10 1.84 9.42
C ALA A 401 -21.33 1.96 7.91
N ARG A 402 -21.98 3.05 7.50
CA ARG A 402 -22.16 3.40 6.09
C ARG A 402 -21.23 4.53 5.74
N VAL A 403 -20.59 4.40 4.59
CA VAL A 403 -19.70 5.41 4.04
C VAL A 403 -20.14 5.71 2.61
N ARG A 404 -19.92 6.95 2.18
CA ARG A 404 -20.25 7.42 0.85
C ARG A 404 -19.07 8.22 0.28
N ALA A 405 -18.80 8.00 -1.00
CA ALA A 405 -17.88 8.80 -1.80
C ALA A 405 -18.66 9.45 -2.93
N VAL A 406 -18.45 10.75 -3.14
CA VAL A 406 -19.00 11.51 -4.25
C VAL A 406 -17.83 12.03 -5.10
N LEU A 407 -17.70 11.50 -6.31
CA LEU A 407 -16.69 11.89 -7.29
C LEU A 407 -17.25 13.04 -8.15
N SER A 408 -16.49 14.12 -8.27
CA SER A 408 -16.77 15.25 -9.14
C SER A 408 -15.50 15.73 -9.82
N TRP A 409 -15.61 16.18 -11.07
CA TRP A 409 -14.48 16.70 -11.81
C TRP A 409 -14.40 18.23 -11.74
N ASN A 410 -13.19 18.74 -11.49
CA ASN A 410 -12.71 20.12 -11.58
C ASN A 410 -13.40 21.17 -10.68
N THR A 411 -14.55 20.84 -10.10
CA THR A 411 -15.13 21.54 -8.95
C THR A 411 -15.51 20.57 -7.84
N PRO A 412 -15.33 20.96 -6.57
CA PRO A 412 -15.64 20.10 -5.44
C PRO A 412 -17.14 19.77 -5.36
N PRO A 413 -17.52 18.57 -4.90
CA PRO A 413 -18.90 18.22 -4.57
C PRO A 413 -19.49 19.12 -3.47
N SER A 414 -20.81 19.01 -3.28
CA SER A 414 -21.47 19.64 -2.12
C SER A 414 -20.88 19.12 -0.81
N THR A 415 -20.69 20.01 0.16
CA THR A 415 -20.26 19.68 1.53
C THR A 415 -21.42 19.74 2.54
N THR A 416 -22.63 20.09 2.09
CA THR A 416 -23.82 20.25 2.93
C THR A 416 -25.00 19.38 2.48
N ASP A 417 -25.02 18.94 1.23
CA ASP A 417 -26.00 18.00 0.69
C ASP A 417 -25.30 16.71 0.22
N PRO A 418 -25.35 15.63 1.02
CA PRO A 418 -24.75 14.34 0.66
C PRO A 418 -25.40 13.68 -0.56
N ASN A 419 -26.59 14.14 -0.98
CA ASN A 419 -27.35 13.58 -2.08
C ASN A 419 -27.23 14.40 -3.37
N ALA A 420 -26.56 15.55 -3.35
CA ALA A 420 -26.30 16.36 -4.52
C ALA A 420 -25.55 15.53 -5.58
N VAL A 421 -26.07 15.53 -6.80
CA VAL A 421 -25.47 14.83 -7.93
C VAL A 421 -24.59 15.82 -8.68
N PRO A 422 -23.27 15.56 -8.83
CA PRO A 422 -22.39 16.44 -9.59
C PRO A 422 -22.72 16.37 -11.08
N TYR A 423 -22.23 17.34 -11.88
CA TYR A 423 -22.37 17.28 -13.34
C TYR A 423 -21.62 16.05 -13.89
N TRP A 424 -20.36 15.89 -13.49
CA TRP A 424 -19.46 14.82 -13.93
C TRP A 424 -19.10 13.92 -12.75
N GLY A 425 -19.02 12.60 -12.98
CA GLY A 425 -18.79 11.60 -11.94
C GLY A 425 -20.08 11.02 -11.34
N ASN A 426 -19.95 10.35 -10.20
CA ASN A 426 -21.03 9.64 -9.53
C ASN A 426 -20.83 9.58 -8.02
N ARG A 427 -21.80 8.98 -7.32
CA ARG A 427 -21.68 8.59 -5.92
C ARG A 427 -21.67 7.07 -5.76
N LEU A 428 -21.02 6.61 -4.70
CA LEU A 428 -21.02 5.21 -4.28
C LEU A 428 -21.17 5.12 -2.76
N ASP A 429 -22.05 4.24 -2.30
CA ASP A 429 -22.24 3.93 -0.88
C ASP A 429 -21.67 2.53 -0.60
N ALA A 430 -21.06 2.33 0.56
CA ALA A 430 -20.56 1.03 1.01
C ALA A 430 -20.80 0.83 2.52
N HIS A 431 -20.86 -0.43 2.95
CA HIS A 431 -20.82 -0.79 4.36
C HIS A 431 -19.41 -1.19 4.75
N VAL A 432 -18.94 -0.70 5.88
CA VAL A 432 -17.61 -0.99 6.42
C VAL A 432 -17.73 -1.49 7.86
N GLN A 433 -16.73 -2.24 8.33
CA GLN A 433 -16.65 -2.70 9.70
C GLN A 433 -15.58 -1.92 10.45
N ILE A 434 -15.96 -1.27 11.54
CA ILE A 434 -15.03 -0.54 12.42
C ILE A 434 -14.40 -1.54 13.39
N LYS A 435 -13.06 -1.57 13.43
CA LYS A 435 -12.30 -2.45 14.33
C LYS A 435 -12.75 -2.31 15.79
N PRO A 436 -12.86 -3.44 16.54
CA PRO A 436 -13.20 -3.38 17.95
C PRO A 436 -12.25 -2.52 18.77
N GLY A 437 -12.79 -1.92 19.82
CA GLY A 437 -12.03 -1.14 20.78
C GLY A 437 -12.93 -0.45 21.79
N THR A 438 -12.31 0.15 22.79
CA THR A 438 -13.01 1.07 23.69
C THR A 438 -13.12 2.43 23.00
N PRO A 439 -14.32 3.07 23.02
CA PRO A 439 -14.45 4.48 22.67
C PRO A 439 -13.40 5.33 23.39
N TRP A 440 -12.96 6.39 22.72
CA TRP A 440 -11.85 7.21 23.19
C TRP A 440 -12.21 8.19 24.30
N GLU A 441 -11.25 8.35 25.21
CA GLU A 441 -11.11 9.47 26.13
C GLU A 441 -9.69 10.05 25.91
N PRO A 442 -9.50 11.38 25.87
CA PRO A 442 -8.18 11.99 25.72
C PRO A 442 -7.24 11.54 26.84
N LYS A 443 -6.29 10.66 26.52
CA LYS A 443 -5.27 10.13 27.45
C LYS A 443 -3.97 9.78 26.75
N ALA A 444 -2.87 9.78 27.50
CA ALA A 444 -1.60 9.23 27.04
C ALA A 444 -1.78 7.77 26.58
N ARG A 445 -1.36 7.48 25.35
CA ARG A 445 -1.45 6.13 24.76
C ARG A 445 -0.29 5.89 23.82
N ILE A 446 0.18 4.66 23.74
CA ILE A 446 0.96 4.15 22.61
C ILE A 446 0.16 3.01 21.99
N SER A 447 -0.09 3.08 20.69
CA SER A 447 -0.84 2.04 19.96
C SER A 447 0.08 1.08 19.24
N ILE A 448 1.16 1.61 18.65
CA ILE A 448 2.15 0.83 17.89
C ILE A 448 3.54 1.22 18.37
N LEU A 449 4.39 0.20 18.54
CA LEU A 449 5.79 0.34 18.88
C LEU A 449 6.61 -0.56 17.94
N GLY A 450 7.53 0.03 17.18
CA GLY A 450 8.37 -0.72 16.26
C GLY A 450 7.59 -1.38 15.11
N GLY A 451 6.48 -0.78 14.67
CA GLY A 451 5.58 -1.35 13.65
C GLY A 451 4.60 -2.43 14.18
N ILE A 452 4.72 -2.85 15.44
CA ILE A 452 3.86 -3.87 16.06
C ILE A 452 2.88 -3.23 17.04
N GLY A 453 1.61 -3.67 17.01
CA GLY A 453 0.61 -3.21 17.96
C GLY A 453 1.03 -3.54 19.39
N ILE A 454 0.83 -2.62 20.34
CA ILE A 454 1.28 -2.81 21.75
C ILE A 454 0.70 -4.09 22.39
N ALA A 455 -0.47 -4.54 21.92
CA ALA A 455 -1.14 -5.76 22.36
C ALA A 455 -0.40 -7.04 21.92
N ASP A 456 0.41 -6.97 20.87
CA ASP A 456 1.20 -8.08 20.30
C ASP A 456 2.66 -8.05 20.76
N ILE A 457 2.97 -7.26 21.78
CA ILE A 457 4.28 -7.18 22.42
C ILE A 457 4.16 -7.62 23.88
N GLN A 458 5.16 -8.32 24.39
CA GLN A 458 5.28 -8.68 25.80
C GLN A 458 5.82 -7.51 26.63
N THR A 459 5.07 -6.42 26.66
CA THR A 459 5.50 -5.13 27.23
C THR A 459 5.70 -5.14 28.74
N ALA A 460 5.11 -6.09 29.46
CA ALA A 460 5.38 -6.35 30.88
C ALA A 460 6.40 -7.48 31.11
N GLY A 461 6.86 -8.14 30.04
CA GLY A 461 7.68 -9.34 30.07
C GLY A 461 9.08 -9.09 29.50
N ASN A 462 9.44 -9.88 28.49
CA ASN A 462 10.77 -9.89 27.87
C ASN A 462 10.99 -8.78 26.82
N GLY A 463 9.94 -8.03 26.46
CA GLY A 463 9.97 -6.93 25.48
C GLY A 463 9.98 -7.36 24.00
N MET A 464 9.89 -8.66 23.70
CA MET A 464 9.79 -9.16 22.32
C MET A 464 8.32 -9.19 21.87
N THR A 465 8.10 -9.40 20.57
CA THR A 465 6.76 -9.70 20.07
C THR A 465 6.20 -10.98 20.70
N LYS A 466 4.88 -11.14 20.66
CA LYS A 466 4.22 -12.42 20.89
C LYS A 466 4.38 -13.30 19.63
N PRO A 467 4.26 -14.64 19.76
CA PRO A 467 4.14 -15.53 18.62
C PRO A 467 3.04 -15.06 17.66
N GLN A 468 3.27 -15.16 16.35
CA GLN A 468 2.33 -14.77 15.29
C GLN A 468 1.95 -13.27 15.29
N ALA A 469 2.71 -12.43 15.98
CA ALA A 469 2.54 -10.99 15.91
C ALA A 469 2.62 -10.50 14.45
N LYS A 470 1.80 -9.51 14.14
CA LYS A 470 1.71 -8.91 12.82
C LYS A 470 2.08 -7.45 12.88
N PHE A 471 2.64 -6.93 11.79
CA PHE A 471 2.76 -5.50 11.59
C PHE A 471 1.38 -4.87 11.61
N ALA A 472 1.18 -3.86 12.45
CA ALA A 472 -0.13 -3.24 12.66
C ALA A 472 -0.65 -2.56 11.39
N GLU A 473 0.27 -2.04 10.58
CA GLU A 473 0.00 -1.32 9.33
C GLU A 473 -0.19 -2.27 8.13
N TRP A 474 0.51 -3.41 8.10
CA TRP A 474 0.55 -4.31 6.93
C TRP A 474 -0.29 -5.58 7.10
N GLY A 475 -0.57 -5.97 8.34
CA GLY A 475 -1.24 -7.23 8.70
C GLY A 475 -0.42 -8.50 8.42
N THR A 476 0.82 -8.36 7.95
CA THR A 476 1.77 -9.47 7.69
C THR A 476 2.55 -9.83 8.95
N TYR A 477 3.06 -11.06 9.00
CA TYR A 477 3.80 -11.57 10.17
C TYR A 477 5.13 -10.86 10.38
N ALA A 478 5.45 -10.59 11.64
CA ALA A 478 6.73 -10.05 12.07
C ALA A 478 7.90 -11.05 11.93
N ASP A 479 7.62 -12.34 12.12
CA ASP A 479 8.50 -13.45 11.74
C ASP A 479 8.07 -13.94 10.35
N PRO A 480 8.72 -13.51 9.26
CA PRO A 480 8.28 -13.89 7.91
C PRO A 480 8.61 -15.36 7.58
N TRP A 481 9.42 -16.04 8.40
CA TRP A 481 9.89 -17.38 8.09
C TRP A 481 9.33 -18.47 9.03
N GLY A 482 9.38 -19.71 8.56
CA GLY A 482 9.00 -20.88 9.34
C GLY A 482 7.50 -20.93 9.65
N THR A 483 7.16 -21.18 10.92
CA THR A 483 5.76 -21.31 11.39
C THR A 483 5.16 -20.01 11.91
N HIS A 484 5.89 -18.89 11.82
CA HIS A 484 5.54 -17.58 12.40
C HIS A 484 5.39 -17.59 13.93
N MET A 485 5.81 -18.66 14.62
CA MET A 485 5.63 -18.85 16.06
C MET A 485 6.75 -18.25 16.92
N ARG A 486 7.81 -17.72 16.30
CA ARG A 486 9.00 -17.26 17.04
C ARG A 486 8.86 -15.76 17.37
N GLU A 487 9.31 -15.36 18.55
CA GLU A 487 9.21 -13.99 19.08
C GLU A 487 10.33 -13.09 18.54
N CYS A 488 10.00 -11.92 18.00
CA CYS A 488 10.96 -11.03 17.35
C CYS A 488 11.41 -9.89 18.29
N PRO A 489 12.71 -9.57 18.37
CA PRO A 489 13.20 -8.32 18.96
C PRO A 489 13.08 -7.15 17.96
N PHE A 490 13.50 -5.96 18.37
CA PHE A 490 13.44 -4.72 17.58
C PHE A 490 14.83 -4.11 17.43
N GLY A 491 15.10 -3.33 16.38
CA GLY A 491 16.42 -2.74 16.17
C GLY A 491 16.48 -1.64 15.12
N GLY A 492 17.63 -0.97 15.03
CA GLY A 492 17.93 0.14 14.14
C GLY A 492 17.15 1.41 14.49
N LEU A 493 15.90 1.49 14.02
CA LEU A 493 14.99 2.61 14.24
C LEU A 493 13.66 2.07 14.77
N VAL A 494 13.26 2.51 15.96
CA VAL A 494 11.98 2.17 16.58
C VAL A 494 11.03 3.35 16.44
N THR A 495 9.92 3.17 15.73
CA THR A 495 8.86 4.18 15.63
C THR A 495 7.83 4.01 16.74
N VAL A 496 7.23 5.13 17.15
CA VAL A 496 6.13 5.16 18.13
C VAL A 496 4.93 5.82 17.47
N HIS A 497 3.76 5.18 17.53
CA HIS A 497 2.54 5.73 16.97
C HIS A 497 1.43 5.72 18.01
N ALA A 498 0.62 6.77 18.01
CA ALA A 498 -0.59 6.82 18.82
C ALA A 498 -1.64 7.76 18.22
N PRO A 499 -2.92 7.58 18.57
CA PRO A 499 -3.99 8.46 18.12
C PRO A 499 -3.74 9.90 18.57
N PRO A 500 -4.16 10.89 17.78
CA PRO A 500 -3.86 12.27 18.09
C PRO A 500 -4.76 12.81 19.21
N ASN A 501 -4.17 13.59 20.12
CA ASN A 501 -4.86 14.45 21.07
C ASN A 501 -4.71 15.91 20.61
N VAL A 502 -5.38 16.30 19.54
CA VAL A 502 -5.21 17.64 18.94
C VAL A 502 -5.43 18.73 20.00
N GLY A 503 -4.47 19.66 20.12
CA GLY A 503 -4.44 20.72 21.13
C GLY A 503 -3.60 20.42 22.38
N ASP A 504 -3.25 19.15 22.61
CA ASP A 504 -2.29 18.72 23.63
C ASP A 504 -0.86 18.66 23.08
N LYS A 505 0.10 18.48 23.99
CA LYS A 505 1.51 18.21 23.71
C LYS A 505 1.92 16.84 24.26
N TYR A 506 3.02 16.28 23.75
CA TYR A 506 3.58 15.02 24.26
C TYR A 506 5.10 14.99 24.30
N GLY A 507 5.64 14.09 25.13
CA GLY A 507 7.06 13.76 25.16
C GLY A 507 7.26 12.25 25.31
N ILE A 508 8.22 11.69 24.57
CA ILE A 508 8.59 10.27 24.67
C ILE A 508 9.89 10.15 25.45
N GLU A 509 9.89 9.22 26.40
CA GLU A 509 11.02 8.94 27.28
C GLU A 509 11.45 7.48 27.14
N VAL A 510 12.76 7.23 27.15
CA VAL A 510 13.36 5.89 27.11
C VAL A 510 14.43 5.71 28.17
N ARG A 511 14.61 4.48 28.64
CA ARG A 511 15.73 4.09 29.52
C ARG A 511 16.04 2.60 29.41
N ALA A 512 17.27 2.22 29.72
CA ALA A 512 17.61 0.81 29.91
C ALA A 512 16.82 0.24 31.10
N PHE A 513 16.35 -1.00 30.98
CA PHE A 513 15.60 -1.66 32.05
C PHE A 513 16.46 -1.80 33.32
N GLY A 514 15.89 -1.41 34.46
CA GLY A 514 16.60 -1.40 35.75
C GLY A 514 17.54 -0.21 35.97
N SER A 515 17.63 0.73 35.02
CA SER A 515 18.40 1.97 35.21
C SER A 515 17.76 2.85 36.30
N VAL A 516 18.61 3.39 37.18
CA VAL A 516 18.24 4.34 38.24
C VAL A 516 18.41 5.81 37.82
N GLY A 517 19.01 6.07 36.66
CA GLY A 517 19.18 7.42 36.12
C GLY A 517 17.89 8.01 35.54
N PRO A 518 17.87 9.34 35.28
CA PRO A 518 16.74 9.95 34.59
C PRO A 518 16.59 9.36 33.17
N PRO A 519 15.36 9.18 32.67
CA PRO A 519 15.17 8.70 31.31
C PRO A 519 15.60 9.75 30.29
N THR A 520 15.99 9.29 29.11
CA THR A 520 16.33 10.13 27.96
C THR A 520 15.06 10.51 27.23
N LYS A 521 14.86 11.81 26.93
CA LYS A 521 13.80 12.26 26.04
C LYS A 521 14.20 12.04 24.57
N ILE A 522 13.26 11.57 23.75
CA ILE A 522 13.43 11.51 22.30
C ILE A 522 12.92 12.84 21.73
N THR A 523 13.83 13.64 21.17
CA THR A 523 13.53 14.95 20.55
C THR A 523 13.89 15.00 19.06
N THR A 524 14.29 13.86 18.48
CA THR A 524 14.60 13.73 17.06
C THR A 524 13.41 14.16 16.21
N GLN A 525 13.66 15.01 15.20
CA GLN A 525 12.63 15.42 14.26
C GLN A 525 12.01 14.23 13.53
N ILE A 526 10.73 14.36 13.19
CA ILE A 526 9.91 13.28 12.67
C ILE A 526 9.45 13.67 11.28
N TRP A 527 9.74 12.84 10.26
CA TRP A 527 9.14 13.03 8.95
C TRP A 527 7.66 12.66 8.97
N VAL A 528 6.77 13.60 8.74
CA VAL A 528 5.32 13.37 8.65
C VAL A 528 4.85 13.68 7.23
N VAL A 529 3.76 13.03 6.82
CA VAL A 529 3.13 13.22 5.51
C VAL A 529 1.68 13.59 5.76
N ASP A 530 1.21 14.63 5.07
CA ASP A 530 -0.20 15.06 5.11
C ASP A 530 -1.08 14.24 4.15
N LYS A 531 -2.38 14.46 4.19
CA LYS A 531 -3.38 13.75 3.35
C LYS A 531 -3.16 13.96 1.85
N ASP A 532 -2.47 15.03 1.46
CA ASP A 532 -2.22 15.39 0.06
C ASP A 532 -0.87 14.83 -0.43
N GLY A 533 -0.11 14.16 0.45
CA GLY A 533 1.18 13.55 0.17
C GLY A 533 2.38 14.48 0.33
N HIS A 534 2.20 15.67 0.93
CA HIS A 534 3.31 16.55 1.23
C HIS A 534 4.01 16.11 2.51
N GLY A 535 5.32 15.86 2.38
CA GLY A 535 6.16 15.53 3.50
C GLY A 535 6.78 16.76 4.16
N SER A 536 6.84 16.77 5.49
CA SER A 536 7.50 17.82 6.26
C SER A 536 8.17 17.26 7.53
N TYR A 537 9.16 17.98 8.06
CA TYR A 537 9.74 17.65 9.36
C TYR A 537 8.94 18.29 10.49
N HIS A 538 8.44 17.46 11.40
CA HIS A 538 7.85 17.88 12.65
C HIS A 538 8.89 17.83 13.77
N THR A 539 9.10 18.95 14.46
CA THR A 539 10.19 19.13 15.44
C THR A 539 9.65 19.39 16.84
N ALA A 540 10.36 18.89 17.85
CA ALA A 540 10.06 19.25 19.24
C ALA A 540 10.35 20.73 19.50
N ASP A 541 9.63 21.32 20.45
CA ASP A 541 9.98 22.60 21.04
C ASP A 541 11.41 22.54 21.62
N PRO A 542 12.33 23.42 21.21
CA PRO A 542 13.74 23.33 21.56
C PRO A 542 14.05 23.60 23.04
N VAL A 543 13.11 24.19 23.78
CA VAL A 543 13.28 24.52 25.20
C VAL A 543 12.72 23.39 26.08
N THR A 544 11.53 22.92 25.77
CA THR A 544 10.79 21.93 26.58
C THR A 544 11.04 20.48 26.15
N GLY A 545 11.40 20.28 24.88
CA GLY A 545 11.52 18.97 24.24
C GLY A 545 10.18 18.26 24.04
N LEU A 546 9.08 19.01 23.95
CA LEU A 546 7.73 18.50 23.71
C LEU A 546 7.31 18.71 22.25
N PHE A 547 6.52 17.79 21.72
CA PHE A 547 5.88 17.91 20.41
C PHE A 547 4.41 18.29 20.57
N ASP A 548 3.86 18.96 19.55
CA ASP A 548 2.42 19.17 19.43
C ASP A 548 1.76 17.94 18.78
N TYR A 549 0.58 17.55 19.25
CA TYR A 549 -0.21 16.56 18.51
C TYR A 549 -0.73 17.17 17.21
N LEU A 550 -0.41 16.52 16.09
CA LEU A 550 -0.93 16.86 14.76
C LEU A 550 -2.27 16.18 14.51
N ASP A 551 -3.12 16.78 13.68
CA ASP A 551 -4.34 16.14 13.20
C ASP A 551 -4.03 14.95 12.26
N VAL A 552 -4.97 13.99 12.14
CA VAL A 552 -4.80 12.82 11.25
C VAL A 552 -4.59 13.21 9.78
N THR A 553 -5.06 14.38 9.37
CA THR A 553 -4.85 14.92 8.01
C THR A 553 -3.45 15.48 7.79
N GLN A 554 -2.71 15.80 8.85
CA GLN A 554 -1.33 16.33 8.78
C GLN A 554 -0.26 15.27 9.07
N ASN A 555 -0.67 14.16 9.70
CA ASN A 555 0.19 13.04 10.05
C ASN A 555 -0.57 11.74 9.82
N VAL A 556 -0.69 11.33 8.56
CA VAL A 556 -1.57 10.22 8.15
C VAL A 556 -1.20 8.87 8.77
N LEU A 557 0.04 8.72 9.23
CA LEU A 557 0.56 7.53 9.91
C LEU A 557 0.45 7.60 11.45
N ASN A 558 0.00 8.72 12.01
CA ASN A 558 -0.06 8.97 13.45
C ASN A 558 1.29 8.70 14.17
N LYS A 559 2.40 8.97 13.48
CA LYS A 559 3.76 8.74 13.98
C LYS A 559 4.16 9.86 14.94
N LEU A 560 4.52 9.49 16.16
CA LEU A 560 4.83 10.42 17.25
C LEU A 560 6.32 10.50 17.60
N ALA A 561 7.12 9.48 17.27
CA ALA A 561 8.56 9.54 17.47
C ALA A 561 9.31 8.55 16.58
N GLN A 562 10.60 8.83 16.40
CA GLN A 562 11.56 7.93 15.79
C GLN A 562 12.80 7.85 16.70
N TRP A 563 13.08 6.64 17.20
CA TRP A 563 14.19 6.40 18.11
C TRP A 563 15.27 5.56 17.43
N SER A 564 16.40 6.19 17.12
CA SER A 564 17.59 5.47 16.64
C SER A 564 18.23 4.72 17.81
N THR A 565 18.22 3.40 17.74
CA THR A 565 18.70 2.52 18.81
C THR A 565 20.14 2.06 18.54
N SER A 566 20.86 1.71 19.60
CA SER A 566 22.17 1.08 19.53
C SER A 566 22.33 0.04 20.64
N GLY A 567 23.20 -0.95 20.39
CA GLY A 567 23.44 -2.06 21.30
C GLY A 567 22.21 -2.96 21.51
N ASP A 568 22.39 -3.98 22.33
CA ASP A 568 21.35 -4.98 22.60
C ASP A 568 20.91 -4.87 24.06
N GLY A 569 19.67 -5.30 24.34
CA GLY A 569 19.20 -5.38 25.73
C GLY A 569 17.74 -5.04 25.91
N LEU A 570 17.28 -5.06 27.16
CA LEU A 570 15.92 -4.69 27.51
C LEU A 570 15.85 -3.21 27.82
N TRP A 571 14.93 -2.51 27.16
CA TRP A 571 14.66 -1.09 27.35
C TRP A 571 13.21 -0.87 27.74
N GLU A 572 12.94 0.29 28.32
CA GLU A 572 11.60 0.76 28.65
C GLU A 572 11.31 2.07 27.89
N ILE A 573 10.10 2.21 27.37
CA ILE A 573 9.59 3.40 26.70
C ILE A 573 8.29 3.88 27.36
N ARG A 574 8.09 5.20 27.41
CA ARG A 574 6.87 5.82 27.93
C ARG A 574 6.51 7.07 27.14
N LEU A 575 5.20 7.31 26.98
CA LEU A 575 4.66 8.58 26.51
C LEU A 575 4.08 9.36 27.68
N ARG A 576 4.43 10.64 27.77
CA ARG A 576 3.82 11.63 28.68
C ARG A 576 3.02 12.64 27.88
N ARG A 577 1.81 12.93 28.34
CA ARG A 577 0.94 13.93 27.72
C ARG A 577 0.84 15.18 28.59
N TYR A 578 0.73 16.31 27.92
CA TYR A 578 0.65 17.64 28.50
C TYR A 578 -0.49 18.39 27.81
N ASN A 579 -1.10 19.36 28.47
CA ASN A 579 -2.01 20.27 27.78
C ASN A 579 -1.23 21.23 26.86
N GLY A 580 -1.94 22.02 26.06
CA GLY A 580 -1.33 23.01 25.17
C GLY A 580 -0.41 24.05 25.86
N ALA A 581 -0.58 24.27 27.17
CA ALA A 581 0.29 25.14 27.97
C ALA A 581 1.53 24.42 28.55
N GLY A 582 1.74 23.13 28.25
CA GLY A 582 2.87 22.35 28.74
C GLY A 582 2.72 21.83 30.17
N VAL A 583 1.51 21.86 30.76
CA VAL A 583 1.23 21.28 32.07
C VAL A 583 0.98 19.79 31.92
N TRP A 584 1.66 18.97 32.73
CA TRP A 584 1.52 17.52 32.71
C TRP A 584 0.10 17.08 33.05
N LEU A 585 -0.42 16.13 32.27
CA LEU A 585 -1.77 15.56 32.43
C LEU A 585 -1.71 14.11 32.92
N ASP A 586 -1.10 13.24 32.12
CA ASP A 586 -1.01 11.79 32.38
C ASP A 586 0.16 11.15 31.63
N ASP A 587 0.40 9.86 31.89
CA ASP A 587 1.43 9.07 31.23
C ASP A 587 0.98 7.63 30.96
N THR A 588 1.57 7.01 29.94
CA THR A 588 1.46 5.57 29.77
C THR A 588 2.28 4.85 30.85
N PRO A 589 2.00 3.56 31.13
CA PRO A 589 2.98 2.71 31.79
C PRO A 589 4.31 2.69 31.03
N TRP A 590 5.37 2.29 31.72
CA TRP A 590 6.62 1.88 31.05
C TRP A 590 6.38 0.58 30.28
N TYR A 591 6.55 0.62 28.97
CA TYR A 591 6.48 -0.57 28.12
C TYR A 591 7.89 -1.07 27.83
N ARG A 592 8.12 -2.36 28.05
CA ARG A 592 9.40 -3.00 27.74
C ARG A 592 9.51 -3.33 26.26
N ILE A 593 10.70 -3.12 25.72
CA ILE A 593 11.08 -3.47 24.35
C ILE A 593 12.47 -4.12 24.34
N ARG A 594 12.60 -5.26 23.66
CA ARG A 594 13.87 -5.97 23.48
C ARG A 594 14.58 -5.42 22.25
N LEU A 595 15.74 -4.83 22.46
CA LEU A 595 16.60 -4.38 21.38
C LEU A 595 17.62 -5.46 20.99
N ASP A 596 17.81 -5.60 19.68
CA ASP A 596 18.87 -6.36 19.04
C ASP A 596 19.36 -5.58 17.81
N ASN A 597 20.58 -5.06 17.89
CA ASN A 597 21.27 -4.33 16.82
C ASN A 597 22.50 -5.09 16.31
N THR A 598 22.74 -6.31 16.81
CA THR A 598 23.89 -7.13 16.43
C THR A 598 23.55 -7.96 15.18
N ALA A 599 24.44 -7.94 14.19
CA ALA A 599 24.25 -8.74 12.98
C ALA A 599 24.53 -10.23 13.24
N PRO A 600 23.83 -11.13 12.53
CA PRO A 600 24.09 -12.56 12.63
C PRO A 600 25.52 -12.91 12.20
N THR A 601 25.99 -14.09 12.61
CA THR A 601 27.26 -14.66 12.12
C THR A 601 27.03 -15.45 10.84
N ALA A 602 27.75 -15.07 9.78
CA ALA A 602 27.80 -15.74 8.49
C ALA A 602 29.26 -16.09 8.16
N GLN A 603 29.56 -17.35 7.88
CA GLN A 603 30.87 -17.80 7.41
C GLN A 603 30.70 -18.97 6.44
N ILE A 604 31.49 -19.02 5.37
CA ILE A 604 31.52 -20.15 4.44
C ILE A 604 32.96 -20.48 4.02
N THR A 605 33.26 -21.77 3.93
CA THR A 605 34.57 -22.29 3.50
C THR A 605 34.40 -23.28 2.37
N ILE A 606 35.45 -23.48 1.58
CA ILE A 606 35.58 -24.55 0.58
C ILE A 606 36.72 -25.46 1.03
N ASP A 607 36.50 -26.78 1.10
CA ASP A 607 37.48 -27.74 1.64
C ASP A 607 38.76 -27.82 0.81
N GLY A 608 38.68 -27.61 -0.51
CA GLY A 608 39.83 -27.53 -1.41
C GLY A 608 40.53 -26.17 -1.43
N GLY A 609 40.02 -25.18 -0.70
CA GLY A 609 40.53 -23.82 -0.70
C GLY A 609 39.70 -22.86 -1.57
N ALA A 610 39.64 -21.61 -1.12
CA ALA A 610 39.01 -20.54 -1.87
C ALA A 610 39.94 -20.06 -3.00
N CYS A 611 39.34 -19.60 -4.10
CA CYS A 611 40.00 -19.16 -5.32
C CYS A 611 40.81 -20.25 -6.04
N ASP A 612 40.54 -21.53 -5.74
CA ASP A 612 41.17 -22.65 -6.43
C ASP A 612 40.40 -23.04 -7.71
N THR A 613 41.03 -23.89 -8.51
CA THR A 613 40.51 -24.44 -9.77
C THR A 613 40.01 -25.87 -9.58
N TYR A 614 38.85 -26.16 -10.17
CA TYR A 614 38.22 -27.47 -10.12
C TYR A 614 37.87 -27.94 -11.54
N ALA A 615 37.91 -29.25 -11.75
CA ALA A 615 37.46 -29.84 -12.99
C ALA A 615 35.92 -29.73 -13.13
N PRO A 616 35.37 -29.55 -14.34
CA PRO A 616 33.93 -29.66 -14.58
C PRO A 616 33.37 -30.98 -14.03
N GLY A 617 32.19 -30.91 -13.41
CA GLY A 617 31.56 -32.07 -12.78
C GLY A 617 32.10 -32.46 -11.40
N ALA A 618 33.12 -31.76 -10.88
CA ALA A 618 33.55 -31.93 -9.50
C ALA A 618 32.42 -31.59 -8.52
N LYS A 619 32.33 -32.38 -7.45
CA LYS A 619 31.53 -32.02 -6.27
C LYS A 619 32.38 -31.12 -5.38
N ILE A 620 31.94 -29.88 -5.21
CA ILE A 620 32.61 -28.92 -4.33
C ILE A 620 31.95 -29.02 -2.96
N THR A 621 32.75 -29.15 -1.91
CA THR A 621 32.27 -29.27 -0.54
C THR A 621 32.89 -28.21 0.35
N GLY A 622 32.23 -27.98 1.49
CA GLY A 622 32.76 -27.10 2.51
C GLY A 622 31.90 -27.08 3.75
N LYS A 623 32.16 -26.09 4.61
CA LYS A 623 31.34 -25.80 5.79
C LYS A 623 30.80 -24.39 5.74
N PHE A 624 29.68 -24.18 6.41
CA PHE A 624 29.14 -22.86 6.66
C PHE A 624 28.63 -22.72 8.09
N VAL A 625 28.71 -21.50 8.62
CA VAL A 625 28.16 -21.09 9.91
C VAL A 625 27.06 -20.06 9.64
N ALA A 626 25.87 -20.32 10.16
CA ALA A 626 24.75 -19.40 10.16
C ALA A 626 24.12 -19.40 11.55
N ARG A 627 24.41 -18.37 12.35
CA ARG A 627 24.08 -18.34 13.78
C ARG A 627 23.75 -16.95 14.28
N ASP A 628 22.81 -16.88 15.21
CA ASP A 628 22.42 -15.67 15.93
C ASP A 628 21.55 -16.03 17.16
N LEU A 629 21.49 -15.17 18.19
CA LEU A 629 20.62 -15.40 19.34
C LEU A 629 19.14 -15.42 18.95
N HIS A 630 18.73 -14.52 18.07
CA HIS A 630 17.39 -14.39 17.50
C HIS A 630 17.36 -14.83 16.03
N PHE A 631 18.11 -15.87 15.69
CA PHE A 631 18.23 -16.42 14.33
C PHE A 631 16.92 -16.55 13.56
N GLY A 632 16.92 -16.09 12.32
CA GLY A 632 15.78 -16.14 11.40
C GLY A 632 15.94 -17.20 10.36
N HIS A 633 16.85 -16.97 9.41
CA HIS A 633 16.93 -17.71 8.17
C HIS A 633 18.34 -17.67 7.57
N PHE A 634 18.70 -18.69 6.79
CA PHE A 634 19.88 -18.65 5.92
C PHE A 634 19.54 -19.10 4.50
N THR A 635 20.30 -18.61 3.52
CA THR A 635 20.35 -19.18 2.16
C THR A 635 21.79 -19.45 1.73
N LEU A 636 21.94 -20.44 0.85
CA LEU A 636 23.14 -20.81 0.14
C LEU A 636 22.88 -20.64 -1.35
N ASP A 637 23.70 -19.84 -2.02
CA ASP A 637 23.51 -19.50 -3.43
C ASP A 637 24.84 -19.50 -4.20
N THR A 638 24.75 -19.71 -5.51
CA THR A 638 25.88 -19.59 -6.44
C THR A 638 25.74 -18.32 -7.29
N LEU A 639 26.84 -17.59 -7.53
CA LEU A 639 26.91 -16.47 -8.47
C LEU A 639 27.84 -16.80 -9.66
N PRO A 640 27.64 -16.19 -10.85
CA PRO A 640 26.59 -15.23 -11.17
C PRO A 640 25.20 -15.88 -11.25
N ALA A 641 24.17 -15.16 -10.79
CA ALA A 641 22.81 -15.69 -10.71
C ALA A 641 22.24 -16.13 -12.07
N SER A 642 22.66 -15.47 -13.16
CA SER A 642 22.31 -15.82 -14.55
C SER A 642 22.82 -17.20 -15.00
N MET A 643 23.74 -17.81 -14.24
CA MET A 643 24.32 -19.12 -14.52
C MET A 643 23.99 -20.16 -13.43
N SER A 644 23.12 -19.81 -12.47
CA SER A 644 22.55 -20.73 -11.47
C SER A 644 21.25 -21.31 -12.03
N PRO A 645 21.04 -22.64 -12.10
CA PRO A 645 21.45 -23.65 -11.13
C PRO A 645 22.73 -24.45 -11.47
N PRO A 646 23.37 -25.08 -10.45
CA PRO A 646 22.85 -25.35 -9.09
C PRO A 646 23.36 -24.44 -7.95
N SER A 647 22.56 -24.33 -6.88
CA SER A 647 22.95 -23.74 -5.59
C SER A 647 23.57 -24.80 -4.66
N PRO A 648 24.42 -24.40 -3.69
CA PRO A 648 24.93 -25.32 -2.69
C PRO A 648 23.80 -25.84 -1.80
N THR A 649 23.89 -27.11 -1.38
CA THR A 649 22.87 -27.77 -0.56
C THR A 649 23.47 -28.38 0.70
N THR A 650 22.66 -28.51 1.75
CA THR A 650 23.02 -29.10 3.04
C THR A 650 21.96 -30.10 3.50
N GLY A 651 22.36 -31.04 4.36
CA GLY A 651 21.44 -32.00 4.99
C GLY A 651 20.91 -33.10 4.08
N THR A 652 19.94 -33.86 4.60
CA THR A 652 19.21 -34.90 3.86
C THR A 652 17.73 -34.83 4.25
N PRO A 653 16.81 -34.50 3.32
CA PRO A 653 17.04 -34.20 1.90
C PRO A 653 17.86 -32.90 1.69
N PRO A 654 18.58 -32.76 0.56
CA PRO A 654 19.40 -31.58 0.29
C PRO A 654 18.54 -30.30 0.18
N VAL A 655 18.89 -29.28 0.96
CA VAL A 655 18.24 -27.96 0.92
C VAL A 655 19.28 -26.84 0.83
N SER A 656 18.96 -25.76 0.14
CA SER A 656 19.84 -24.57 0.02
C SER A 656 19.44 -23.44 0.98
N SER A 657 18.48 -23.66 1.86
CA SER A 657 18.03 -22.66 2.83
C SER A 657 17.47 -23.33 4.09
N GLY A 658 17.30 -22.55 5.16
CA GLY A 658 16.72 -23.08 6.39
C GLY A 658 16.49 -22.07 7.50
N ASN A 659 15.63 -22.45 8.44
CA ASN A 659 15.18 -21.63 9.59
C ASN A 659 15.82 -22.05 10.91
N SER A 660 16.86 -22.88 10.86
CA SER A 660 17.58 -23.39 12.02
C SER A 660 19.05 -23.04 11.95
N GLN A 661 19.63 -22.70 13.10
CA GLN A 661 21.05 -22.41 13.22
C GLN A 661 21.89 -23.64 12.88
N THR A 662 23.07 -23.42 12.28
CA THR A 662 24.07 -24.47 12.10
C THR A 662 24.64 -24.91 13.45
N ALA A 663 25.36 -26.04 13.51
CA ALA A 663 26.24 -26.33 14.65
C ALA A 663 27.26 -25.19 14.85
N VAL A 664 27.81 -25.06 16.06
CA VAL A 664 28.84 -24.04 16.37
C VAL A 664 30.06 -24.19 15.46
N ALA A 665 30.44 -25.43 15.12
CA ALA A 665 31.53 -25.75 14.19
C ALA A 665 31.13 -25.66 12.71
N GLY A 666 29.91 -25.20 12.41
CA GLY A 666 29.32 -25.17 11.06
C GLY A 666 28.70 -26.49 10.61
N ASN A 667 27.85 -26.40 9.59
CA ASN A 667 27.27 -27.54 8.88
C ASN A 667 27.99 -27.72 7.54
N THR A 668 28.00 -28.95 7.01
CA THR A 668 28.57 -29.24 5.69
C THR A 668 27.62 -28.83 4.58
N TRP A 669 28.18 -28.42 3.44
CA TRP A 669 27.44 -28.18 2.20
C TRP A 669 28.14 -28.86 1.01
N GLU A 670 27.37 -29.14 -0.04
CA GLU A 670 27.85 -29.69 -1.32
C GLU A 670 27.23 -28.91 -2.50
N LEU A 671 28.03 -28.66 -3.54
CA LEU A 671 27.61 -28.13 -4.83
C LEU A 671 28.04 -29.11 -5.94
N ASN A 672 27.08 -29.60 -6.72
CA ASN A 672 27.35 -30.47 -7.86
C ASN A 672 27.54 -29.64 -9.14
N THR A 673 28.76 -29.59 -9.68
CA THR A 673 29.07 -28.73 -10.83
C THR A 673 28.83 -29.37 -12.20
N ALA A 674 28.20 -30.56 -12.28
CA ALA A 674 28.02 -31.31 -13.52
C ALA A 674 27.28 -30.55 -14.65
N THR A 675 26.41 -29.61 -14.31
CA THR A 675 25.66 -28.79 -15.28
C THR A 675 26.24 -27.39 -15.45
N MET A 676 27.34 -27.07 -14.75
CA MET A 676 27.96 -25.74 -14.75
C MET A 676 28.98 -25.64 -15.88
N LYS A 677 29.01 -24.48 -16.56
CA LYS A 677 29.99 -24.20 -17.61
C LYS A 677 31.34 -23.80 -17.02
N PRO A 678 32.47 -24.01 -17.72
CA PRO A 678 33.75 -23.41 -17.33
C PRO A 678 33.62 -21.90 -17.14
N CYS A 679 33.82 -21.42 -15.90
CA CYS A 679 33.69 -20.01 -15.51
C CYS A 679 34.22 -19.80 -14.08
N GLY A 680 34.28 -18.54 -13.65
CA GLY A 680 34.45 -18.17 -12.24
C GLY A 680 33.10 -18.13 -11.53
N TYR A 681 33.01 -18.81 -10.39
CA TYR A 681 31.81 -18.88 -9.56
C TYR A 681 32.10 -18.44 -8.14
N VAL A 682 31.03 -18.05 -7.43
CA VAL A 682 31.09 -17.74 -6.01
C VAL A 682 30.02 -18.55 -5.30
N VAL A 683 30.40 -19.25 -4.23
CA VAL A 683 29.45 -19.77 -3.24
C VAL A 683 29.27 -18.74 -2.14
N ARG A 684 28.02 -18.50 -1.76
CA ARG A 684 27.66 -17.46 -0.79
C ARG A 684 26.70 -18.00 0.24
N VAL A 685 26.94 -17.69 1.52
CA VAL A 685 25.97 -17.83 2.60
C VAL A 685 25.43 -16.47 2.99
N ARG A 686 24.11 -16.38 3.07
CA ARG A 686 23.37 -15.21 3.52
C ARG A 686 22.61 -15.57 4.79
N VAL A 687 22.71 -14.76 5.82
CA VAL A 687 22.11 -15.05 7.13
C VAL A 687 21.35 -13.84 7.64
N TRP A 688 20.13 -14.07 8.11
CA TRP A 688 19.26 -13.07 8.72
C TRP A 688 18.86 -13.50 10.13
N ASP A 689 18.78 -12.54 11.04
CA ASP A 689 18.08 -12.70 12.31
C ASP A 689 16.57 -12.41 12.14
N ARG A 690 15.81 -12.40 13.23
CA ARG A 690 14.37 -12.09 13.25
C ARG A 690 14.08 -10.69 13.79
N THR A 691 15.10 -9.84 13.93
CA THR A 691 14.93 -8.50 14.46
C THR A 691 14.05 -7.70 13.52
N ILE A 692 13.03 -7.04 14.05
CA ILE A 692 12.27 -6.03 13.31
C ILE A 692 13.14 -4.78 13.22
N ARG A 693 13.89 -4.67 12.12
CA ARG A 693 14.82 -3.57 11.92
C ARG A 693 14.09 -2.40 11.27
N HIS A 694 14.36 -1.20 11.75
CA HIS A 694 13.77 0.05 11.26
C HIS A 694 12.24 0.14 11.32
N SER A 695 11.58 -0.69 12.12
CA SER A 695 10.11 -0.76 12.20
C SER A 695 9.46 -1.08 10.85
N ALA A 696 10.20 -1.73 9.94
CA ALA A 696 9.83 -1.90 8.55
C ALA A 696 9.76 -3.39 8.16
N LEU A 697 8.88 -3.70 7.22
CA LEU A 697 8.65 -5.05 6.73
C LEU A 697 9.84 -5.56 5.92
N GLY A 698 10.28 -6.80 6.16
CA GLY A 698 11.40 -7.42 5.44
C GLY A 698 12.79 -6.88 5.83
N HIS A 699 12.87 -5.90 6.73
CA HIS A 699 14.13 -5.40 7.24
C HIS A 699 14.53 -6.16 8.51
N HIS A 700 15.63 -6.91 8.41
CA HIS A 700 16.23 -7.68 9.50
C HIS A 700 17.73 -7.39 9.60
N ASN A 701 18.38 -7.71 10.71
CA ASN A 701 19.84 -7.68 10.70
C ASN A 701 20.34 -8.83 9.82
N TYR A 702 21.36 -8.55 9.03
CA TYR A 702 21.83 -9.42 7.98
C TYR A 702 23.35 -9.46 7.97
N ASN A 703 23.90 -10.61 7.59
CA ASN A 703 25.31 -10.77 7.30
C ASN A 703 25.54 -11.77 6.17
N VAL A 704 26.69 -11.66 5.52
CA VAL A 704 27.07 -12.45 4.34
C VAL A 704 28.52 -12.86 4.42
N ASP A 705 28.82 -14.05 3.94
CA ASP A 705 30.18 -14.45 3.58
C ASP A 705 30.14 -15.22 2.26
N ASP A 706 31.20 -15.08 1.47
CA ASP A 706 31.30 -15.68 0.16
C ASP A 706 32.74 -16.09 -0.18
N LYS A 707 32.87 -17.09 -1.06
CA LYS A 707 34.16 -17.64 -1.51
C LYS A 707 34.07 -17.98 -2.99
N GLY A 708 35.07 -17.52 -3.75
CA GLY A 708 35.19 -17.80 -5.19
C GLY A 708 35.86 -19.13 -5.49
N PHE A 709 35.60 -19.69 -6.68
CA PHE A 709 36.33 -20.81 -7.28
C PHE A 709 36.21 -20.76 -8.82
N CYS A 710 37.07 -21.46 -9.54
CA CYS A 710 37.06 -21.52 -11.01
C CYS A 710 36.80 -22.94 -11.51
N LEU A 711 35.98 -23.09 -12.55
CA LEU A 711 35.87 -24.34 -13.32
C LEU A 711 36.70 -24.22 -14.60
N LEU A 712 37.60 -25.18 -14.83
CA LEU A 712 38.47 -25.23 -16.00
C LEU A 712 37.71 -25.71 -17.25
N GLU A 713 38.23 -25.41 -18.44
CA GLU A 713 37.76 -26.03 -19.69
C GLU A 713 38.13 -27.53 -19.70
N GLU A 714 37.25 -28.36 -20.27
CA GLU A 714 37.63 -29.76 -20.57
C GLU A 714 38.77 -29.73 -21.60
N VAL A 715 39.93 -30.28 -21.20
CA VAL A 715 41.11 -30.40 -22.07
C VAL A 715 40.97 -31.59 -23.02
#